data_AF-A0A2X4UEG9-F1
#
_entry.id   AF-A0A2X4UEG9-F1
#
_cell.length_a   1.000
_cell.length_b   1.000
_cell.length_c   1.000
_cell.angle_alpha   90.00
_cell.angle_beta   90.00
_cell.angle_gamma   90.00
#
_symmetry.space_group_name_H-M   'P 1'
#
loop_
_entity.id
_entity.type
_entity.pdbx_description
1 polymer ?
#
loop_
_entity_poly.entity_id
_entity_poly.type
_entity_poly.pdbx_seq_one_letter_code
_entity_poly.pdbx_strand_id
1 'polypeptide(L)'
;MITIIIFNTHWKNKFMNNHVVMPNGLTYKPLAYAVLLSLAAVSPAIAQDAQQNTEAGETLVVTASNTAMKIDTPAAETPRSVSEVTLEDLKDRGVRKIDEAMRYSAGIQTGHYGADNRTDWLIIRGFEWSPYQNGLQTITNEAGFYSWHQETYGIERLDALKGPASMLYGQNPPGGLVNVITKHPTRLKQGEIDVSYGSNDYRHFGLDTSGPLNDEGNVLYRFVGFAKKDNGPVDGASSERYYFAPSMTVDFNDKTSLTLLTSYMKDNTNPTSGFKLPYGTLKSTPFGKVDKDTSFGEPGYSKGDSEQFNISYELSHMFNDTWTFKQNASYSYLNLLLRNVYGSKMLDDKNVQRGLTYRDGSAQNYAIDNRLVGNWVIDRFENTLLLGTDYSTVNSRGKDGNVYNFGSPLNIFSPVYGNYTPVRDDQLFSHHTKRFQTGVYVQNQLKFDDKWILLLGGRYDKARSSDIISNAGASSGAANGRIDMDDHKFSKSAGLMYLAENGLNPYISYSESFQPLSGRDGYGSPYKPQTGQQTEIGIKYVPQGFNGYFNAAMFEMYQKNMLTTSNDPRINYAQVQTGMARSRGLELEGVGHVTDALQLHANYTLNRVETIRSGDSDEIGNRIPLTPLHMASLWANYSFSGPLEGLTVGSGVRYIGSTYGDKTNSKDLKVPAYTLWDAMVRYDISKEWQVQVNASNLTDTNYVSGCNYWCYYGEGRTVTAKINYHW
;
A
#
# COMPACT_ATOMS: atom_id res chain seq x y z
N MET A 1 0.93 -39.81 38.22
CA MET A 1 -0.15 -39.99 37.23
C MET A 1 0.16 -39.06 36.06
N ILE A 2 1.02 -39.30 35.05
CA ILE A 2 1.48 -40.46 34.25
C ILE A 2 0.37 -41.17 33.47
N THR A 3 0.35 -40.91 32.16
CA THR A 3 0.18 -41.82 30.99
C THR A 3 0.57 -41.00 29.74
N ILE A 4 1.81 -40.96 29.22
CA ILE A 4 2.56 -41.90 28.34
C ILE A 4 1.75 -42.50 27.20
N ILE A 5 2.03 -42.07 25.96
CA ILE A 5 2.09 -42.95 24.77
C ILE A 5 3.34 -42.58 23.94
N ILE A 6 4.14 -43.62 23.70
CA ILE A 6 5.41 -43.73 22.96
C ILE A 6 5.12 -43.98 21.47
N PHE A 7 6.12 -43.78 20.59
CA PHE A 7 6.53 -44.60 19.42
C PHE A 7 7.18 -43.66 18.37
N ASN A 8 8.29 -43.94 17.68
CA ASN A 8 9.37 -44.92 17.79
C ASN A 8 10.39 -44.54 16.71
N THR A 9 11.68 -44.59 17.03
CA THR A 9 12.80 -44.50 16.08
C THR A 9 13.32 -45.91 15.79
N HIS A 10 13.61 -46.26 14.52
CA HIS A 10 14.57 -47.29 14.04
C HIS A 10 14.40 -47.42 12.50
N TRP A 11 15.37 -47.67 11.62
CA TRP A 11 16.81 -47.92 11.69
C TRP A 11 17.35 -47.86 10.24
N LYS A 12 18.67 -47.63 10.15
CA LYS A 12 19.67 -48.30 9.27
C LYS A 12 20.15 -47.72 7.93
N ASN A 13 21.48 -47.53 7.95
CA ASN A 13 22.48 -47.42 6.89
C ASN A 13 22.49 -48.54 5.84
N LYS A 14 22.95 -48.23 4.61
CA LYS A 14 24.03 -48.98 3.95
C LYS A 14 24.73 -48.19 2.82
N PHE A 15 26.05 -48.10 2.94
CA PHE A 15 27.04 -47.73 1.93
C PHE A 15 27.06 -48.71 0.74
N MET A 16 27.47 -48.25 -0.45
CA MET A 16 28.63 -48.82 -1.16
C MET A 16 29.11 -47.93 -2.33
N ASN A 17 30.45 -47.86 -2.43
CA ASN A 17 31.28 -47.21 -3.44
C ASN A 17 31.11 -47.80 -4.86
N ASN A 18 31.45 -47.01 -5.88
CA ASN A 18 32.35 -47.47 -6.94
C ASN A 18 33.09 -46.31 -7.62
N HIS A 19 34.40 -46.47 -7.72
CA HIS A 19 35.34 -45.65 -8.49
C HIS A 19 35.23 -45.95 -9.99
N VAL A 20 35.25 -44.92 -10.85
CA VAL A 20 35.87 -45.01 -12.18
C VAL A 20 36.56 -43.69 -12.56
N VAL A 21 37.80 -43.89 -13.00
CA VAL A 21 38.88 -43.08 -13.58
C VAL A 21 38.48 -41.99 -14.61
N MET A 22 39.19 -40.86 -14.58
CA MET A 22 39.16 -39.76 -15.57
C MET A 22 39.84 -40.11 -16.91
N PRO A 23 39.55 -39.36 -17.98
CA PRO A 23 40.66 -38.59 -18.56
C PRO A 23 40.32 -37.13 -18.95
N ASN A 24 41.26 -36.26 -18.58
CA ASN A 24 41.77 -35.05 -19.23
C ASN A 24 41.02 -34.46 -20.45
N GLY A 25 40.80 -33.14 -20.38
CA GLY A 25 41.25 -32.23 -21.44
C GLY A 25 40.32 -31.07 -21.80
N LEU A 26 40.89 -29.85 -21.70
CA LEU A 26 40.54 -28.59 -22.40
C LEU A 26 39.61 -27.57 -21.67
N THR A 27 40.28 -26.75 -20.84
CA THR A 27 40.33 -25.26 -20.87
C THR A 27 39.13 -24.46 -21.38
N TYR A 28 38.61 -23.53 -20.57
CA TYR A 28 38.72 -22.06 -20.74
C TYR A 28 38.13 -21.30 -19.51
N LYS A 29 39.00 -20.55 -18.81
CA LYS A 29 38.86 -19.34 -17.94
C LYS A 29 37.59 -19.06 -17.11
N PRO A 30 37.73 -18.81 -15.78
CA PRO A 30 36.78 -18.02 -14.99
C PRO A 30 37.26 -16.55 -14.81
N LEU A 31 36.36 -15.58 -14.98
CA LEU A 31 36.46 -14.25 -14.34
C LEU A 31 35.50 -14.28 -13.14
N ALA A 32 36.02 -14.36 -11.91
CA ALA A 32 36.33 -13.24 -11.01
C ALA A 32 35.03 -12.57 -10.50
N TYR A 33 34.44 -12.99 -9.37
CA TYR A 33 34.89 -12.71 -8.00
C TYR A 33 35.49 -11.30 -7.85
N ALA A 34 34.62 -10.31 -7.62
CA ALA A 34 34.99 -8.97 -7.15
C ALA A 34 33.80 -8.30 -6.43
N VAL A 35 33.31 -8.91 -5.34
CA VAL A 35 32.57 -8.22 -4.28
C VAL A 35 32.92 -8.96 -2.99
N LEU A 36 33.59 -8.27 -2.05
CA LEU A 36 34.09 -8.70 -0.72
C LEU A 36 35.61 -8.60 -0.62
N LEU A 37 36.12 -7.37 -0.45
CA LEU A 37 37.32 -7.04 0.35
C LEU A 37 37.69 -5.56 0.16
N SER A 38 37.08 -4.69 0.96
CA SER A 38 37.66 -3.39 1.36
C SER A 38 36.88 -2.81 2.54
N LEU A 39 36.95 -3.52 3.68
CA LEU A 39 36.55 -3.02 4.99
C LEU A 39 37.59 -3.52 6.00
N ALA A 40 38.73 -2.84 6.06
CA ALA A 40 39.62 -2.88 7.22
C ALA A 40 40.64 -1.74 7.16
N ALA A 41 40.76 -1.05 8.30
CA ALA A 41 41.80 -0.12 8.73
C ALA A 41 41.75 1.30 8.15
N VAL A 42 41.27 2.27 8.95
CA VAL A 42 42.14 3.21 9.70
C VAL A 42 41.39 3.76 10.93
N SER A 43 42.02 3.66 12.09
CA SER A 43 41.92 4.55 13.26
C SER A 43 43.18 4.29 14.11
N PRO A 44 43.65 5.22 14.99
CA PRO A 44 43.00 6.42 15.52
C PRO A 44 43.90 7.69 15.57
N ALA A 45 43.34 8.86 15.89
CA ALA A 45 43.80 9.75 16.98
C ALA A 45 42.98 11.06 17.08
N ILE A 46 42.76 11.46 18.33
CA ILE A 46 41.86 12.48 18.91
C ILE A 46 42.26 13.94 18.63
N ALA A 47 41.26 14.83 18.55
CA ALA A 47 41.31 16.15 19.20
C ALA A 47 39.89 16.62 19.58
N GLN A 48 39.68 16.91 20.87
CA GLN A 48 38.52 17.60 21.44
C GLN A 48 38.50 19.07 20.99
N ASP A 49 37.33 19.58 20.64
CA ASP A 49 36.82 20.79 21.28
C ASP A 49 35.30 20.83 21.26
N ALA A 50 34.74 21.19 22.42
CA ALA A 50 33.32 21.25 22.69
C ALA A 50 32.78 22.62 22.33
N GLN A 51 31.65 22.68 21.61
CA GLN A 51 30.75 23.82 21.70
C GLN A 51 29.29 23.38 21.51
N GLN A 52 28.50 23.72 22.53
CA GLN A 52 27.08 23.42 22.68
C GLN A 52 26.27 23.91 21.48
N ASN A 53 25.54 23.00 20.83
CA ASN A 53 24.31 23.32 20.12
C ASN A 53 23.24 22.36 20.63
N THR A 54 22.34 22.92 21.43
CA THR A 54 21.19 22.24 22.03
C THR A 54 20.04 22.23 21.03
N GLU A 55 19.51 21.04 20.77
CA GLU A 55 18.10 20.74 20.42
C GLU A 55 17.50 21.38 19.16
N ALA A 56 17.72 20.72 18.02
CA ALA A 56 16.66 20.39 17.04
C ALA A 56 17.25 19.47 15.95
N GLY A 57 16.92 18.16 15.98
CA GLY A 57 17.02 17.32 14.77
C GLY A 57 17.79 15.99 14.82
N GLU A 58 18.54 15.64 15.87
CA GLU A 58 19.52 14.52 15.77
C GLU A 58 19.16 13.19 16.48
N THR A 59 17.89 12.84 16.62
CA THR A 59 17.49 11.50 17.15
C THR A 59 16.38 10.83 16.34
N LEU A 60 16.45 10.93 15.00
CA LEU A 60 15.33 10.60 14.12
C LEU A 60 15.55 9.35 13.25
N VAL A 61 16.01 8.24 13.84
CA VAL A 61 15.87 6.89 13.22
C VAL A 61 15.40 5.81 14.21
N VAL A 62 15.33 6.08 15.53
CA VAL A 62 14.96 5.07 16.55
C VAL A 62 13.58 5.31 17.19
N THR A 63 12.88 6.39 16.84
CA THR A 63 11.61 6.83 17.47
C THR A 63 10.39 6.80 16.55
N ALA A 64 10.42 6.04 15.46
CA ALA A 64 9.19 5.69 14.75
C ALA A 64 8.27 4.91 15.70
N SER A 65 7.35 5.64 16.36
CA SER A 65 6.24 5.06 17.09
C SER A 65 5.44 4.28 16.06
N ASN A 66 5.50 2.96 16.15
CA ASN A 66 4.80 2.09 15.23
C ASN A 66 3.30 2.15 15.54
N THR A 67 2.62 3.17 15.03
CA THR A 67 1.18 3.35 15.27
C THR A 67 0.36 2.19 14.74
N ALA A 68 0.92 1.45 13.77
CA ALA A 68 0.32 0.22 13.27
C ALA A 68 0.21 -0.90 14.34
N MET A 69 0.93 -0.80 15.46
CA MET A 69 0.80 -1.74 16.58
C MET A 69 -0.20 -1.31 17.65
N LYS A 70 -0.82 -0.13 17.49
CA LYS A 70 -1.75 0.50 18.44
C LYS A 70 -1.19 0.76 19.86
N ILE A 71 0.09 0.47 20.07
CA ILE A 71 0.89 0.78 21.25
C ILE A 71 2.12 1.58 20.82
N ASP A 72 2.68 2.37 21.73
CA ASP A 72 3.87 3.16 21.46
C ASP A 72 5.11 2.29 21.67
N THR A 73 5.53 1.60 20.60
CA THR A 73 6.70 0.71 20.62
C THR A 73 7.61 1.08 19.45
N PRO A 74 8.92 1.20 19.66
CA PRO A 74 9.88 1.41 18.57
C PRO A 74 9.76 0.32 17.50
N ALA A 75 9.91 0.70 16.23
CA ALA A 75 9.94 -0.26 15.13
C ALA A 75 11.00 -1.37 15.34
N ALA A 76 12.16 -1.03 15.93
CA ALA A 76 13.25 -1.96 16.25
C ALA A 76 12.87 -3.04 17.29
N GLU A 77 11.88 -2.78 18.13
CA GLU A 77 11.35 -3.67 19.17
C GLU A 77 10.06 -4.41 18.74
N THR A 78 9.63 -4.22 17.50
CA THR A 78 8.44 -4.90 16.94
C THR A 78 8.85 -6.19 16.21
N PRO A 79 8.40 -7.40 16.63
CA PRO A 79 8.74 -8.69 15.99
C PRO A 79 7.97 -8.95 14.68
N ARG A 80 7.90 -7.96 13.80
CA ARG A 80 7.22 -8.00 12.49
C ARG A 80 7.85 -7.03 11.51
N SER A 81 7.70 -7.32 10.22
CA SER A 81 8.09 -6.43 9.12
C SER A 81 7.15 -5.22 9.01
N VAL A 82 7.74 -4.03 9.08
CA VAL A 82 7.07 -2.73 8.94
C VAL A 82 7.95 -1.84 8.06
N SER A 83 7.34 -1.07 7.17
CA SER A 83 8.00 0.03 6.47
C SER A 83 7.31 1.33 6.80
N GLU A 84 8.09 2.39 6.87
CA GLU A 84 7.61 3.76 7.02
C GLU A 84 8.04 4.58 5.81
N VAL A 85 7.19 5.50 5.38
CA VAL A 85 7.54 6.56 4.43
C VAL A 85 7.32 7.89 5.13
N THR A 86 8.42 8.61 5.35
CA THR A 86 8.44 9.86 6.13
C THR A 86 7.96 11.05 5.30
N LEU A 87 7.65 12.18 5.96
CA LEU A 87 7.34 13.44 5.27
C LEU A 87 8.47 13.89 4.35
N GLU A 88 9.72 13.68 4.76
CA GLU A 88 10.90 14.01 3.96
C GLU A 88 10.94 13.14 2.69
N ASP A 89 10.68 11.83 2.81
CA ASP A 89 10.59 10.94 1.65
C ASP A 89 9.50 11.39 0.66
N LEU A 90 8.33 11.78 1.17
CA LEU A 90 7.22 12.28 0.34
C LEU A 90 7.64 13.56 -0.43
N LYS A 91 8.30 14.50 0.27
CA LYS A 91 8.75 15.78 -0.30
C LYS A 91 9.89 15.61 -1.31
N ASP A 92 10.88 14.80 -0.99
CA ASP A 92 12.07 14.55 -1.82
C ASP A 92 11.70 13.84 -3.12
N ARG A 93 10.84 12.84 -3.03
CA ARG A 93 10.43 12.02 -4.19
C ARG A 93 9.35 12.71 -5.03
N GLY A 94 8.71 13.76 -4.52
CA GLY A 94 7.71 14.54 -5.25
C GLY A 94 6.49 13.72 -5.65
N VAL A 95 6.04 12.84 -4.75
CA VAL A 95 4.98 11.86 -5.02
C VAL A 95 3.60 12.51 -5.09
N ARG A 96 2.74 12.00 -5.96
CA ARG A 96 1.40 12.55 -6.24
C ARG A 96 0.26 11.63 -5.83
N LYS A 97 0.59 10.40 -5.42
CA LYS A 97 -0.33 9.34 -5.02
C LYS A 97 0.28 8.46 -3.93
N ILE A 98 -0.56 7.69 -3.23
CA ILE A 98 -0.10 6.76 -2.18
C ILE A 98 0.72 5.63 -2.79
N ASP A 99 0.30 5.11 -3.94
CA ASP A 99 1.05 4.06 -4.63
C ASP A 99 2.43 4.53 -5.14
N GLU A 100 2.63 5.83 -5.33
CA GLU A 100 3.95 6.40 -5.64
C GLU A 100 4.86 6.50 -4.42
N ALA A 101 4.30 6.89 -3.27
CA ALA A 101 5.02 6.97 -2.00
C ALA A 101 5.72 5.65 -1.62
N MET A 102 5.08 4.52 -1.93
CA MET A 102 5.57 3.18 -1.60
C MET A 102 6.51 2.56 -2.65
N ARG A 103 6.88 3.29 -3.72
CA ARG A 103 7.76 2.78 -4.81
C ARG A 103 9.15 2.31 -4.33
N TYR A 104 9.59 2.81 -3.19
CA TYR A 104 10.89 2.52 -2.57
C TYR A 104 10.74 1.75 -1.24
N SER A 105 9.75 0.87 -1.13
CA SER A 105 9.54 0.00 0.04
C SER A 105 9.64 -1.47 -0.36
N ALA A 106 10.38 -2.28 0.40
CA ALA A 106 10.49 -3.72 0.14
C ALA A 106 9.13 -4.43 0.32
N GLY A 107 8.84 -5.43 -0.50
CA GLY A 107 7.64 -6.26 -0.37
C GLY A 107 6.36 -5.65 -0.98
N ILE A 108 6.44 -4.42 -1.50
CA ILE A 108 5.29 -3.65 -1.97
C ILE A 108 5.45 -3.36 -3.47
N GLN A 109 4.55 -3.92 -4.27
CA GLN A 109 4.45 -3.63 -5.69
C GLN A 109 3.43 -2.52 -5.91
N THR A 110 3.79 -1.53 -6.72
CA THR A 110 2.95 -0.36 -7.01
C THR A 110 2.78 -0.14 -8.51
N GLY A 111 1.76 0.63 -8.90
CA GLY A 111 1.59 1.10 -10.28
C GLY A 111 1.41 0.00 -11.33
N HIS A 112 0.96 -1.19 -10.93
CA HIS A 112 0.80 -2.33 -11.84
C HIS A 112 -0.32 -2.12 -12.88
N TYR A 113 -1.25 -1.20 -12.61
CA TYR A 113 -2.27 -0.70 -13.54
C TYR A 113 -1.88 0.61 -14.26
N GLY A 114 -0.60 0.98 -14.24
CA GLY A 114 -0.11 2.19 -14.91
C GLY A 114 -0.53 3.48 -14.19
N ALA A 115 -0.66 4.56 -14.96
CA ALA A 115 -1.02 5.90 -14.46
C ALA A 115 -2.53 6.08 -14.22
N ASP A 116 -3.18 5.09 -13.61
CA ASP A 116 -4.59 5.16 -13.25
C ASP A 116 -4.83 6.28 -12.22
N ASN A 117 -5.71 7.22 -12.55
CA ASN A 117 -6.03 8.37 -11.71
C ASN A 117 -7.26 8.14 -10.80
N ARG A 118 -7.87 6.95 -10.84
CA ARG A 118 -9.12 6.66 -10.12
C ARG A 118 -8.94 6.09 -8.72
N THR A 119 -7.78 5.52 -8.38
CA THR A 119 -7.49 4.88 -7.09
C THR A 119 -5.99 4.60 -6.95
N ASP A 120 -5.56 4.24 -5.75
CA ASP A 120 -4.21 3.74 -5.46
C ASP A 120 -4.12 2.22 -5.58
N TRP A 121 -3.07 1.74 -6.23
CA TRP A 121 -2.87 0.31 -6.52
C TRP A 121 -1.61 -0.24 -5.87
N LEU A 122 -1.79 -0.97 -4.77
CA LEU A 122 -0.72 -1.63 -4.02
C LEU A 122 -0.96 -3.15 -3.94
N ILE A 123 0.09 -3.94 -4.08
CA ILE A 123 0.11 -5.36 -3.76
C ILE A 123 1.23 -5.58 -2.73
N ILE A 124 0.89 -6.07 -1.55
CA ILE A 124 1.86 -6.36 -0.49
C ILE A 124 2.06 -7.86 -0.41
N ARG A 125 3.30 -8.31 -0.61
CA ARG A 125 3.67 -9.74 -0.63
C ARG A 125 2.81 -10.60 -1.56
N GLY A 126 2.28 -10.01 -2.64
CA GLY A 126 1.47 -10.73 -3.63
C GLY A 126 -0.03 -10.75 -3.37
N PHE A 127 -0.50 -10.10 -2.31
CA PHE A 127 -1.90 -10.02 -1.95
C PHE A 127 -2.37 -8.56 -1.85
N GLU A 128 -3.68 -8.37 -1.94
CA GLU A 128 -4.34 -7.09 -1.75
C GLU A 128 -4.00 -6.47 -0.39
N TRP A 129 -4.01 -5.14 -0.34
CA TRP A 129 -3.79 -4.33 0.84
C TRP A 129 -5.10 -3.75 1.36
N SER A 130 -5.06 -3.13 2.54
CA SER A 130 -6.19 -2.35 3.08
C SER A 130 -5.77 -0.94 3.49
N PRO A 131 -6.52 0.11 3.07
CA PRO A 131 -6.26 1.48 3.45
C PRO A 131 -6.83 1.85 4.82
N TYR A 132 -5.98 2.42 5.66
CA TYR A 132 -6.35 3.01 6.96
C TYR A 132 -5.96 4.48 6.99
N GLN A 133 -6.66 5.25 7.82
CA GLN A 133 -6.31 6.65 8.12
C GLN A 133 -6.36 6.85 9.63
N ASN A 134 -5.27 7.35 10.22
CA ASN A 134 -5.14 7.59 11.66
C ASN A 134 -5.58 6.38 12.51
N GLY A 135 -5.24 5.17 12.05
CA GLY A 135 -5.56 3.91 12.71
C GLY A 135 -6.98 3.37 12.51
N LEU A 136 -7.84 4.06 11.75
CA LEU A 136 -9.23 3.66 11.46
C LEU A 136 -9.41 3.21 10.01
N GLN A 137 -10.29 2.23 9.82
CA GLN A 137 -10.63 1.71 8.49
C GLN A 137 -11.34 2.78 7.66
N THR A 138 -10.99 2.88 6.38
CA THR A 138 -11.64 3.80 5.43
C THR A 138 -12.57 3.05 4.47
N ILE A 139 -13.41 3.78 3.72
CA ILE A 139 -14.28 3.20 2.69
C ILE A 139 -13.40 2.54 1.63
N THR A 140 -13.52 1.22 1.45
CA THR A 140 -12.62 0.47 0.58
C THR A 140 -13.42 -0.38 -0.41
N ASN A 141 -13.30 -0.04 -1.69
CA ASN A 141 -13.77 -0.86 -2.81
C ASN A 141 -15.25 -1.31 -2.68
N GLU A 142 -16.11 -0.45 -2.12
CA GLU A 142 -17.55 -0.73 -2.07
C GLU A 142 -18.10 -0.73 -3.50
N ALA A 143 -18.96 -1.70 -3.83
CA ALA A 143 -19.46 -1.97 -5.20
C ALA A 143 -18.40 -1.88 -6.34
N GLY A 144 -17.13 -2.13 -6.01
CA GLY A 144 -16.00 -2.16 -6.95
C GLY A 144 -15.28 -0.83 -7.21
N PHE A 145 -15.81 0.33 -6.77
CA PHE A 145 -15.26 1.64 -7.14
C PHE A 145 -15.47 2.76 -6.11
N TYR A 146 -16.36 2.59 -5.14
CA TYR A 146 -16.51 3.56 -4.05
C TYR A 146 -15.35 3.32 -3.08
N SER A 147 -14.27 4.07 -3.26
CA SER A 147 -13.04 4.00 -2.48
C SER A 147 -12.67 5.37 -1.93
N TRP A 148 -12.14 5.40 -0.72
CA TRP A 148 -11.62 6.60 -0.09
C TRP A 148 -10.26 6.95 -0.68
N HIS A 149 -10.06 8.22 -1.04
CA HIS A 149 -8.79 8.72 -1.55
C HIS A 149 -8.11 9.62 -0.54
N GLN A 150 -6.78 9.60 -0.54
CA GLN A 150 -5.95 10.44 0.31
C GLN A 150 -5.25 11.50 -0.53
N GLU A 151 -5.11 12.71 0.01
CA GLU A 151 -4.30 13.77 -0.60
C GLU A 151 -2.91 13.77 0.02
N THR A 152 -1.89 13.46 -0.79
CA THR A 152 -0.48 13.42 -0.41
C THR A 152 0.02 14.67 0.31
N TYR A 153 -0.45 15.85 -0.06
CA TYR A 153 -0.05 17.11 0.62
C TYR A 153 -0.57 17.19 2.07
N GLY A 154 -1.65 16.47 2.40
CA GLY A 154 -2.23 16.38 3.75
C GLY A 154 -1.60 15.29 4.65
N ILE A 155 -0.60 14.56 4.16
CA ILE A 155 -0.01 13.40 4.84
C ILE A 155 1.24 13.81 5.61
N GLU A 156 1.41 13.23 6.78
CA GLU A 156 2.60 13.34 7.63
C GLU A 156 3.53 12.15 7.45
N ARG A 157 2.97 10.93 7.39
CA ARG A 157 3.70 9.70 7.06
C ARG A 157 2.77 8.58 6.62
N LEU A 158 3.35 7.51 6.08
CA LEU A 158 2.67 6.25 5.77
C LEU A 158 3.33 5.10 6.54
N ASP A 159 2.53 4.34 7.28
CA ASP A 159 2.99 3.15 8.00
C ASP A 159 2.44 1.90 7.30
N ALA A 160 3.31 1.05 6.75
CA ALA A 160 2.94 -0.20 6.08
C ALA A 160 3.25 -1.41 6.96
N LEU A 161 2.20 -2.08 7.45
CA LEU A 161 2.30 -3.34 8.17
C LEU A 161 2.17 -4.49 7.18
N LYS A 162 3.27 -5.22 6.96
CA LYS A 162 3.35 -6.28 5.93
C LYS A 162 2.84 -7.60 6.48
N GLY A 163 1.93 -8.23 5.74
CA GLY A 163 1.32 -9.49 6.11
C GLY A 163 0.09 -9.35 7.03
N PRO A 164 -0.45 -10.48 7.52
CA PRO A 164 -1.75 -10.52 8.20
C PRO A 164 -1.83 -9.62 9.45
N ALA A 165 -2.77 -8.67 9.45
CA ALA A 165 -2.95 -7.66 10.50
C ALA A 165 -4.28 -7.77 11.27
N SER A 166 -5.09 -8.80 11.02
CA SER A 166 -6.45 -8.87 11.59
C SER A 166 -6.51 -8.91 13.10
N MET A 167 -5.47 -9.37 13.79
CA MET A 167 -5.47 -9.37 15.26
C MET A 167 -5.66 -7.97 15.87
N LEU A 168 -5.18 -6.89 15.22
CA LEU A 168 -5.39 -5.51 15.70
C LEU A 168 -6.48 -4.76 14.93
N TYR A 169 -6.70 -5.12 13.67
CA TYR A 169 -7.50 -4.34 12.72
C TYR A 169 -8.75 -5.05 12.20
N GLY A 170 -8.96 -6.30 12.60
CA GLY A 170 -10.13 -7.09 12.21
C GLY A 170 -10.14 -7.43 10.72
N GLN A 171 -11.23 -7.13 9.99
CA GLN A 171 -11.36 -7.49 8.56
C GLN A 171 -10.21 -6.89 7.72
N ASN A 172 -9.25 -7.73 7.32
CA ASN A 172 -8.05 -7.29 6.63
C ASN A 172 -7.55 -8.39 5.67
N PRO A 173 -7.12 -8.05 4.45
CA PRO A 173 -6.55 -9.04 3.54
C PRO A 173 -5.20 -9.57 4.06
N PRO A 174 -4.71 -10.72 3.54
CA PRO A 174 -3.43 -11.28 3.95
C PRO A 174 -2.22 -10.38 3.67
N GLY A 175 -2.28 -9.49 2.68
CA GLY A 175 -1.17 -8.60 2.32
C GLY A 175 -0.81 -7.61 3.43
N GLY A 176 -1.79 -7.27 4.28
CA GLY A 176 -1.65 -6.30 5.35
C GLY A 176 -2.29 -4.97 5.00
N LEU A 177 -1.76 -3.89 5.57
CA LEU A 177 -2.36 -2.57 5.46
C LEU A 177 -1.33 -1.47 5.31
N VAL A 178 -1.79 -0.33 4.79
CA VAL A 178 -1.07 0.93 4.86
C VAL A 178 -1.95 1.91 5.64
N ASN A 179 -1.41 2.44 6.73
CA ASN A 179 -2.04 3.44 7.58
C ASN A 179 -1.49 4.82 7.21
N VAL A 180 -2.37 5.68 6.71
CA VAL A 180 -2.05 7.07 6.39
C VAL A 180 -2.21 7.91 7.64
N ILE A 181 -1.13 8.57 8.04
CA ILE A 181 -1.15 9.53 9.14
C ILE A 181 -1.28 10.92 8.54
N THR A 182 -2.39 11.59 8.80
CA THR A 182 -2.61 12.96 8.34
C THR A 182 -1.82 13.94 9.19
N LYS A 183 -1.48 15.10 8.63
CA LYS A 183 -0.82 16.20 9.33
C LYS A 183 -1.57 16.66 10.59
N HIS A 184 -0.88 16.66 11.74
CA HIS A 184 -1.43 17.12 13.03
C HIS A 184 -1.03 18.56 13.38
N PRO A 185 -1.80 19.27 14.24
CA PRO A 185 -1.38 20.54 14.83
C PRO A 185 -0.02 20.47 15.53
N THR A 186 0.77 21.54 15.42
CA THR A 186 2.13 21.61 15.95
C THR A 186 2.28 22.65 17.04
N ARG A 187 3.16 22.38 18.01
CA ARG A 187 3.46 23.33 19.09
C ARG A 187 4.27 24.54 18.64
N LEU A 188 5.11 24.36 17.62
CA LEU A 188 5.85 25.44 16.98
C LEU A 188 5.01 26.04 15.86
N LYS A 189 5.07 27.38 15.75
CA LYS A 189 4.53 28.10 14.59
C LYS A 189 5.35 27.71 13.37
N GLN A 190 4.67 27.31 12.31
CA GLN A 190 5.27 27.02 11.03
C GLN A 190 4.25 27.20 9.91
N GLY A 191 4.72 27.48 8.70
CA GLY A 191 3.89 27.34 7.52
C GLY A 191 4.67 27.17 6.23
N GLU A 192 3.93 26.84 5.18
CA GLU A 192 4.42 26.56 3.84
C GLU A 192 3.42 27.03 2.79
N ILE A 193 3.92 27.64 1.73
CA ILE A 193 3.24 27.78 0.44
C ILE A 193 4.02 26.98 -0.59
N ASP A 194 3.36 26.08 -1.31
CA ASP A 194 3.94 25.31 -2.42
C ASP A 194 3.25 25.69 -3.74
N VAL A 195 4.05 26.02 -4.76
CA VAL A 195 3.59 26.22 -6.12
C VAL A 195 4.42 25.34 -7.06
N SER A 196 3.77 24.53 -7.89
CA SER A 196 4.44 23.73 -8.92
C SER A 196 3.78 23.77 -10.28
N TYR A 197 4.62 23.53 -11.29
CA TYR A 197 4.27 23.35 -12.68
C TYR A 197 5.03 22.17 -13.28
N GLY A 198 4.42 21.40 -14.18
CA GLY A 198 5.08 20.23 -14.75
C GLY A 198 4.43 19.61 -15.98
N SER A 199 4.92 18.41 -16.34
CA SER A 199 4.41 17.58 -17.43
C SER A 199 2.89 17.38 -17.35
N ASN A 200 2.26 17.21 -18.52
CA ASN A 200 0.80 17.02 -18.66
C ASN A 200 -0.03 18.20 -18.13
N ASP A 201 0.51 19.42 -18.24
CA ASP A 201 -0.09 20.65 -17.70
C ASP A 201 -0.39 20.55 -16.20
N TYR A 202 0.48 19.84 -15.46
CA TYR A 202 0.37 19.74 -14.01
C TYR A 202 0.58 21.11 -13.38
N ARG A 203 -0.39 21.56 -12.60
CA ARG A 203 -0.39 22.81 -11.84
C ARG A 203 -0.91 22.50 -10.46
N HIS A 204 -0.25 22.96 -9.42
CA HIS A 204 -0.80 22.85 -8.07
C HIS A 204 -0.44 24.04 -7.19
N PHE A 205 -1.23 24.23 -6.14
CA PHE A 205 -1.04 25.23 -5.10
C PHE A 205 -1.34 24.57 -3.76
N GLY A 206 -0.39 24.63 -2.83
CA GLY A 206 -0.50 24.15 -1.47
C GLY A 206 -0.32 25.28 -0.46
N LEU A 207 -1.06 25.21 0.64
CA LEU A 207 -0.92 26.05 1.82
C LEU A 207 -1.01 25.17 3.06
N ASP A 208 -0.03 25.23 3.94
CA ASP A 208 -0.02 24.53 5.23
C ASP A 208 0.41 25.52 6.30
N THR A 209 -0.39 25.72 7.34
CA THR A 209 -0.03 26.61 8.46
C THR A 209 -0.46 25.98 9.77
N SER A 210 0.40 26.06 10.78
CA SER A 210 0.21 25.36 12.05
C SER A 210 0.86 26.11 13.20
N GLY A 211 0.34 25.95 14.42
CA GLY A 211 0.90 26.55 15.62
C GLY A 211 -0.09 26.68 16.77
N PRO A 212 0.31 27.34 17.87
CA PRO A 212 -0.58 27.67 18.99
C PRO A 212 -1.56 28.80 18.61
N LEU A 213 -2.80 28.69 19.09
CA LEU A 213 -3.85 29.71 19.00
C LEU A 213 -3.92 30.63 20.23
N ASN A 214 -3.28 30.24 21.33
CA ASN A 214 -3.25 30.99 22.58
C ASN A 214 -1.86 31.00 23.22
N ASP A 215 -1.67 31.91 24.17
CA ASP A 215 -0.37 32.14 24.83
C ASP A 215 0.03 30.96 25.72
N GLU A 216 -0.93 30.21 26.28
CA GLU A 216 -0.65 29.01 27.06
C GLU A 216 -0.19 27.81 26.22
N GLY A 217 -0.35 27.87 24.89
CA GLY A 217 0.10 26.81 23.97
C GLY A 217 -0.62 25.46 24.14
N ASN A 218 -1.79 25.47 24.78
CA ASN A 218 -2.64 24.28 24.99
C ASN A 218 -3.80 24.19 24.00
N VAL A 219 -4.00 25.19 23.13
CA VAL A 219 -4.86 25.12 21.95
C VAL A 219 -3.99 25.29 20.72
N LEU A 220 -3.91 24.24 19.90
CA LEU A 220 -3.11 24.19 18.68
C LEU A 220 -4.04 24.09 17.47
N TYR A 221 -3.66 24.70 16.35
CA TYR A 221 -4.36 24.54 15.08
C TYR A 221 -3.43 24.07 13.98
N ARG A 222 -4.03 23.50 12.93
CA ARG A 222 -3.41 23.40 11.62
C ARG A 222 -4.44 23.52 10.51
N PHE A 223 -4.08 24.20 9.44
CA PHE A 223 -4.88 24.32 8.23
C PHE A 223 -4.04 23.86 7.04
N VAL A 224 -4.53 22.85 6.33
CA VAL A 224 -3.96 22.40 5.06
C VAL A 224 -4.96 22.66 3.95
N GLY A 225 -4.56 23.41 2.94
CA GLY A 225 -5.30 23.67 1.71
C GLY A 225 -4.48 23.22 0.50
N PHE A 226 -5.14 22.61 -0.49
CA PHE A 226 -4.48 22.13 -1.69
C PHE A 226 -5.42 22.19 -2.89
N ALA A 227 -4.91 22.62 -4.03
CA ALA A 227 -5.60 22.57 -5.30
C ALA A 227 -4.65 22.12 -6.41
N LYS A 228 -5.09 21.22 -7.28
CA LYS A 228 -4.33 20.83 -8.47
C LYS A 228 -5.19 20.71 -9.72
N LYS A 229 -4.52 20.78 -10.86
CA LYS A 229 -5.04 20.46 -12.19
C LYS A 229 -3.96 19.76 -13.02
N ASP A 230 -4.32 18.69 -13.72
CA ASP A 230 -3.44 17.98 -14.65
C ASP A 230 -4.25 17.21 -15.72
N ASN A 231 -3.66 16.95 -16.88
CA ASN A 231 -4.30 16.21 -17.99
C ASN A 231 -3.95 14.70 -18.00
N GLY A 232 -3.15 14.21 -17.06
CA GLY A 232 -2.63 12.85 -17.10
C GLY A 232 -1.87 12.50 -18.40
N PRO A 233 -1.38 11.25 -18.54
CA PRO A 233 -0.59 10.82 -19.70
C PRO A 233 -1.39 10.15 -20.82
N VAL A 234 -2.71 10.00 -20.66
CA VAL A 234 -3.60 9.36 -21.65
C VAL A 234 -4.53 10.40 -22.24
N ASP A 235 -4.73 10.35 -23.56
CA ASP A 235 -5.52 11.32 -24.31
C ASP A 235 -6.93 11.51 -23.75
N GLY A 236 -7.29 12.76 -23.48
CA GLY A 236 -8.59 13.13 -22.94
C GLY A 236 -8.76 12.85 -21.44
N ALA A 237 -7.79 12.23 -20.76
CA ALA A 237 -7.79 12.18 -19.31
C ALA A 237 -7.61 13.60 -18.73
N SER A 238 -8.11 13.81 -17.51
CA SER A 238 -7.86 15.03 -16.75
C SER A 238 -8.21 14.83 -15.29
N SER A 239 -7.64 15.65 -14.42
CA SER A 239 -7.91 15.66 -12.99
C SER A 239 -7.84 17.09 -12.48
N GLU A 240 -8.88 17.51 -11.78
CA GLU A 240 -8.89 18.70 -10.94
C GLU A 240 -9.25 18.27 -9.52
N ARG A 241 -8.45 18.70 -8.54
CA ARG A 241 -8.67 18.36 -7.13
C ARG A 241 -8.62 19.61 -6.27
N TYR A 242 -9.52 19.67 -5.29
CA TYR A 242 -9.51 20.65 -4.21
C TYR A 242 -9.58 19.91 -2.88
N TYR A 243 -8.74 20.30 -1.92
CA TYR A 243 -8.63 19.67 -0.61
C TYR A 243 -8.47 20.73 0.47
N PHE A 244 -9.22 20.57 1.57
CA PHE A 244 -9.20 21.45 2.73
C PHE A 244 -9.27 20.61 4.00
N ALA A 245 -8.33 20.78 4.92
CA ALA A 245 -8.25 20.02 6.15
C ALA A 245 -7.84 20.88 7.35
N PRO A 246 -8.81 21.58 7.98
CA PRO A 246 -8.60 22.21 9.27
C PRO A 246 -8.58 21.16 10.40
N SER A 247 -7.71 21.39 11.36
CA SER A 247 -7.57 20.57 12.56
C SER A 247 -7.23 21.41 13.79
N MET A 248 -7.54 20.87 14.96
CA MET A 248 -7.31 21.55 16.24
C MET A 248 -7.01 20.52 17.32
N THR A 249 -6.04 20.81 18.18
CA THR A 249 -5.75 20.04 19.40
C THR A 249 -6.02 20.91 20.61
N VAL A 250 -6.73 20.37 21.59
CA VAL A 250 -6.97 21.01 22.88
C VAL A 250 -6.42 20.10 23.98
N ASP A 251 -5.35 20.55 24.61
CA ASP A 251 -4.81 19.98 25.83
C ASP A 251 -5.60 20.57 27.01
N PHE A 252 -6.55 19.81 27.54
CA PHE A 252 -7.34 20.24 28.71
C PHE A 252 -6.48 20.32 29.97
N ASN A 253 -5.48 19.45 30.07
CA ASN A 253 -4.44 19.42 31.10
C ASN A 253 -3.28 18.50 30.64
N ASP A 254 -2.29 18.29 31.51
CA ASP A 254 -1.16 17.38 31.32
C ASP A 254 -1.55 15.91 31.07
N LYS A 255 -2.77 15.52 31.42
CA LYS A 255 -3.27 14.13 31.31
C LYS A 255 -4.27 13.92 30.18
N THR A 256 -4.88 14.98 29.64
CA THR A 256 -6.03 14.86 28.74
C THR A 256 -5.89 15.77 27.54
N SER A 257 -5.88 15.16 26.36
CA SER A 257 -5.79 15.86 25.08
C SER A 257 -6.86 15.35 24.11
N LEU A 258 -7.46 16.26 23.35
CA LEU A 258 -8.41 15.96 22.29
C LEU A 258 -7.96 16.64 21.00
N THR A 259 -7.76 15.86 19.95
CA THR A 259 -7.50 16.36 18.60
C THR A 259 -8.73 16.15 17.73
N LEU A 260 -9.20 17.21 17.06
CA LEU A 260 -10.21 17.18 16.01
C LEU A 260 -9.53 17.29 14.65
N LEU A 261 -9.80 16.35 13.76
CA LEU A 261 -9.25 16.28 12.41
C LEU A 261 -10.41 16.27 11.41
N THR A 262 -10.43 17.22 10.48
CA THR A 262 -11.45 17.26 9.43
C THR A 262 -10.80 17.33 8.05
N SER A 263 -11.48 16.82 7.04
CA SER A 263 -11.09 17.06 5.65
C SER A 263 -12.29 17.08 4.72
N TYR A 264 -12.17 17.88 3.67
CA TYR A 264 -13.04 17.89 2.52
C TYR A 264 -12.19 17.76 1.26
N MET A 265 -12.59 16.89 0.34
CA MET A 265 -11.92 16.73 -0.94
C MET A 265 -12.94 16.64 -2.06
N LYS A 266 -12.66 17.33 -3.17
CA LYS A 266 -13.44 17.22 -4.40
C LYS A 266 -12.52 16.96 -5.58
N ASP A 267 -12.83 15.89 -6.29
CA ASP A 267 -12.19 15.48 -7.53
C ASP A 267 -13.18 15.64 -8.69
N ASN A 268 -12.78 16.35 -9.74
CA ASN A 268 -13.44 16.30 -11.04
C ASN A 268 -12.43 15.70 -12.02
N THR A 269 -12.71 14.50 -12.52
CA THR A 269 -11.77 13.79 -13.40
C THR A 269 -12.43 13.36 -14.69
N ASN A 270 -11.64 13.33 -15.76
CA ASN A 270 -11.88 12.41 -16.86
C ASN A 270 -11.00 11.18 -16.62
N PRO A 271 -11.59 10.02 -16.28
CA PRO A 271 -10.81 8.86 -15.88
C PRO A 271 -9.84 8.37 -16.94
N THR A 272 -8.66 7.93 -16.51
CA THR A 272 -7.68 7.28 -17.38
C THR A 272 -8.27 5.97 -17.93
N SER A 273 -8.48 5.87 -19.24
CA SER A 273 -8.86 4.62 -19.91
C SER A 273 -7.62 3.81 -20.29
N GLY A 274 -6.93 3.28 -19.28
CA GLY A 274 -5.67 2.53 -19.44
C GLY A 274 -5.82 1.06 -19.86
N PHE A 275 -7.06 0.58 -20.07
CA PHE A 275 -7.37 -0.82 -20.36
C PHE A 275 -7.05 -1.17 -21.81
N LYS A 276 -5.80 -1.55 -22.10
CA LYS A 276 -5.40 -2.04 -23.43
C LYS A 276 -5.54 -3.55 -23.52
N LEU A 277 -5.61 -4.07 -24.73
CA LEU A 277 -5.61 -5.52 -24.95
C LEU A 277 -4.19 -6.02 -25.24
N PRO A 278 -3.83 -7.26 -24.87
CA PRO A 278 -2.51 -7.82 -25.15
C PRO A 278 -2.14 -7.81 -26.64
N TYR A 279 -3.12 -8.04 -27.51
CA TYR A 279 -3.00 -7.86 -28.95
C TYR A 279 -3.06 -6.37 -29.28
N GLY A 280 -1.96 -5.84 -29.83
CA GLY A 280 -1.71 -4.40 -29.99
C GLY A 280 -0.82 -3.79 -28.93
N THR A 281 -0.44 -4.50 -27.86
CA THR A 281 0.48 -4.00 -26.81
C THR A 281 1.68 -4.90 -26.58
N LEU A 282 1.48 -6.07 -25.97
CA LEU A 282 2.53 -7.09 -25.84
C LEU A 282 2.84 -7.69 -27.21
N LYS A 283 1.79 -8.06 -27.94
CA LYS A 283 1.83 -8.60 -29.30
C LYS A 283 1.58 -7.49 -30.30
N SER A 284 2.36 -7.46 -31.39
CA SER A 284 2.14 -6.53 -32.48
C SER A 284 0.95 -6.96 -33.35
N THR A 285 0.23 -5.98 -33.89
CA THR A 285 -0.69 -6.16 -35.02
C THR A 285 0.06 -5.93 -36.34
N PRO A 286 -0.55 -6.20 -37.51
CA PRO A 286 -0.02 -5.74 -38.81
C PRO A 286 0.21 -4.22 -38.91
N PHE A 287 -0.40 -3.41 -38.02
CA PHE A 287 -0.23 -1.96 -37.93
C PHE A 287 0.75 -1.54 -36.84
N GLY A 288 1.39 -2.49 -36.14
CA GLY A 288 2.30 -2.23 -35.02
C GLY A 288 1.62 -2.34 -33.66
N LYS A 289 2.16 -1.60 -32.68
CA LYS A 289 1.63 -1.50 -31.32
C LYS A 289 0.92 -0.16 -31.14
N VAL A 290 -0.14 -0.16 -30.36
CA VAL A 290 -0.87 1.07 -30.01
C VAL A 290 0.03 1.97 -29.15
N ASP A 291 -0.12 3.28 -29.32
CA ASP A 291 0.56 4.23 -28.44
C ASP A 291 0.03 4.12 -26.99
N LYS A 292 0.91 4.42 -26.05
CA LYS A 292 0.63 4.47 -24.61
C LYS A 292 -0.37 5.57 -24.27
N ASP A 293 -0.37 6.67 -25.01
CA ASP A 293 -1.25 7.82 -24.78
C ASP A 293 -2.68 7.60 -25.32
N THR A 294 -2.85 6.76 -26.34
CA THR A 294 -4.13 6.58 -27.01
C THR A 294 -5.22 6.16 -26.03
N SER A 295 -6.34 6.86 -25.98
CA SER A 295 -7.44 6.49 -25.08
C SER A 295 -8.40 5.47 -25.71
N PHE A 296 -8.71 4.39 -24.98
CA PHE A 296 -9.81 3.47 -25.35
C PHE A 296 -11.16 3.92 -24.76
N GLY A 297 -11.18 5.09 -24.13
CA GLY A 297 -12.34 5.67 -23.51
C GLY A 297 -13.24 6.42 -24.51
N GLU A 298 -14.03 7.34 -23.97
CA GLU A 298 -14.88 8.25 -24.71
C GLU A 298 -14.81 9.63 -24.02
N PRO A 299 -13.81 10.47 -24.33
CA PRO A 299 -13.50 11.68 -23.55
C PRO A 299 -14.69 12.64 -23.35
N GLY A 300 -15.62 12.71 -24.30
CA GLY A 300 -16.83 13.55 -24.19
C GLY A 300 -17.92 12.98 -23.27
N TYR A 301 -17.81 11.73 -22.83
CA TYR A 301 -18.79 11.05 -21.97
C TYR A 301 -18.20 10.56 -20.65
N SER A 302 -16.96 10.07 -20.67
CA SER A 302 -16.25 9.62 -19.49
C SER A 302 -16.20 10.73 -18.42
N LYS A 303 -16.37 10.33 -17.16
CA LYS A 303 -16.48 11.26 -16.04
C LYS A 303 -16.17 10.55 -14.72
N GLY A 304 -15.50 11.23 -13.80
CA GLY A 304 -15.20 10.74 -12.46
C GLY A 304 -15.27 11.91 -11.48
N ASP A 305 -16.47 12.23 -11.02
CA ASP A 305 -16.67 13.24 -9.98
C ASP A 305 -16.75 12.53 -8.63
N SER A 306 -15.86 12.89 -7.70
CA SER A 306 -15.88 12.38 -6.33
C SER A 306 -15.86 13.53 -5.33
N GLU A 307 -16.68 13.41 -4.29
CA GLU A 307 -16.71 14.36 -3.19
C GLU A 307 -16.62 13.59 -1.87
N GLN A 308 -15.67 13.97 -1.02
CA GLN A 308 -15.33 13.27 0.21
C GLN A 308 -15.30 14.25 1.37
N PHE A 309 -15.92 13.86 2.49
CA PHE A 309 -15.89 14.61 3.74
C PHE A 309 -15.57 13.67 4.89
N ASN A 310 -14.67 14.09 5.78
CA ASN A 310 -14.30 13.38 7.00
C ASN A 310 -14.34 14.32 8.20
N ILE A 311 -14.90 13.82 9.29
CA ILE A 311 -14.71 14.37 10.63
C ILE A 311 -14.27 13.23 11.54
N SER A 312 -13.17 13.45 12.26
CA SER A 312 -12.62 12.48 13.19
C SER A 312 -12.06 13.16 14.42
N TYR A 313 -11.97 12.44 15.52
CA TYR A 313 -11.27 12.89 16.70
C TYR A 313 -10.41 11.80 17.31
N GLU A 314 -9.41 12.24 18.06
CA GLU A 314 -8.52 11.43 18.86
C GLU A 314 -8.52 11.96 20.28
N LEU A 315 -8.97 11.14 21.23
CA LEU A 315 -8.96 11.43 22.65
C LEU A 315 -7.86 10.60 23.32
N SER A 316 -7.03 11.24 24.14
CA SER A 316 -6.08 10.57 25.03
C SER A 316 -6.28 11.05 26.45
N HIS A 317 -6.39 10.12 27.40
CA HIS A 317 -6.53 10.41 28.82
C HIS A 317 -5.68 9.47 29.68
N MET A 318 -4.73 10.03 30.43
CA MET A 318 -3.93 9.30 31.41
C MET A 318 -4.65 9.30 32.76
N PHE A 319 -5.13 8.14 33.20
CA PHE A 319 -5.73 8.00 34.53
C PHE A 319 -4.66 8.09 35.63
N ASN A 320 -3.49 7.51 35.36
CA ASN A 320 -2.29 7.47 36.19
C ASN A 320 -1.10 7.03 35.33
N ASP A 321 0.07 6.83 35.97
CA ASP A 321 1.32 6.45 35.30
C ASP A 321 1.26 5.06 34.64
N THR A 322 0.30 4.21 35.02
CA THR A 322 0.10 2.88 34.44
C THR A 322 -0.89 2.90 33.29
N TRP A 323 -2.06 3.52 33.49
CA TRP A 323 -3.22 3.35 32.61
C TRP A 323 -3.54 4.60 31.79
N THR A 324 -3.52 4.43 30.46
CA THR A 324 -3.94 5.45 29.49
C THR A 324 -5.09 4.93 28.64
N PHE A 325 -6.17 5.70 28.56
CA PHE A 325 -7.26 5.48 27.63
C PHE A 325 -7.04 6.28 26.35
N LYS A 326 -7.24 5.65 25.19
CA LYS A 326 -7.25 6.29 23.88
C LYS A 326 -8.52 5.92 23.12
N GLN A 327 -9.15 6.89 22.48
CA GLN A 327 -10.30 6.67 21.61
C GLN A 327 -10.13 7.43 20.30
N ASN A 328 -10.19 6.71 19.20
CA ASN A 328 -10.22 7.31 17.87
C ASN A 328 -11.61 7.06 17.28
N ALA A 329 -12.26 8.07 16.73
CA ALA A 329 -13.52 7.91 16.03
C ALA A 329 -13.55 8.74 14.74
N SER A 330 -14.21 8.23 13.71
CA SER A 330 -14.37 8.93 12.44
C SER A 330 -15.75 8.69 11.83
N TYR A 331 -16.24 9.71 11.14
CA TYR A 331 -17.30 9.63 10.15
C TYR A 331 -16.75 10.07 8.80
N SER A 332 -16.98 9.27 7.77
CA SER A 332 -16.58 9.56 6.40
C SER A 332 -17.77 9.45 5.46
N TYR A 333 -17.89 10.40 4.53
CA TYR A 333 -18.90 10.43 3.48
C TYR A 333 -18.20 10.54 2.13
N LEU A 334 -18.60 9.71 1.17
CA LEU A 334 -18.13 9.70 -0.20
C LEU A 334 -19.34 9.75 -1.13
N ASN A 335 -19.36 10.67 -2.08
CA ASN A 335 -20.25 10.67 -3.24
C ASN A 335 -19.41 10.45 -4.50
N LEU A 336 -19.93 9.68 -5.45
CA LEU A 336 -19.22 9.31 -6.67
C LEU A 336 -20.18 9.26 -7.86
N LEU A 337 -19.80 9.93 -8.95
CA LEU A 337 -20.29 9.66 -10.30
C LEU A 337 -19.11 9.21 -11.17
N LEU A 338 -19.12 7.95 -11.59
CA LEU A 338 -18.13 7.36 -12.47
C LEU A 338 -18.78 6.83 -13.74
N ARG A 339 -18.31 7.32 -14.89
CA ARG A 339 -18.53 6.76 -16.22
C ARG A 339 -17.16 6.48 -16.82
N ASN A 340 -16.79 5.22 -16.90
CA ASN A 340 -15.49 4.80 -17.41
C ASN A 340 -15.65 3.87 -18.60
N VAL A 341 -15.36 4.37 -19.79
CA VAL A 341 -15.34 3.58 -21.02
C VAL A 341 -13.99 2.89 -21.15
N TYR A 342 -13.98 1.63 -21.56
CA TYR A 342 -12.77 0.80 -21.67
C TYR A 342 -12.82 -0.10 -22.91
N GLY A 343 -11.65 -0.54 -23.39
CA GLY A 343 -11.55 -1.55 -24.44
C GLY A 343 -11.94 -2.94 -23.92
N SER A 344 -12.96 -3.54 -24.50
CA SER A 344 -13.51 -4.84 -24.07
C SER A 344 -12.84 -5.99 -24.81
N LYS A 345 -12.84 -5.97 -26.15
CA LYS A 345 -12.23 -7.01 -26.99
C LYS A 345 -11.85 -6.48 -28.37
N MET A 346 -10.83 -7.05 -28.99
CA MET A 346 -10.52 -6.78 -30.40
C MET A 346 -11.56 -7.45 -31.29
N LEU A 347 -11.99 -6.75 -32.34
CA LEU A 347 -12.85 -7.29 -33.40
C LEU A 347 -12.03 -7.72 -34.62
N ASP A 348 -10.92 -7.02 -34.87
CA ASP A 348 -9.95 -7.31 -35.94
C ASP A 348 -8.57 -6.73 -35.56
N ASP A 349 -7.68 -6.54 -36.53
CA ASP A 349 -6.31 -6.05 -36.33
C ASP A 349 -6.19 -4.57 -35.88
N LYS A 350 -7.27 -3.80 -35.90
CA LYS A 350 -7.25 -2.36 -35.55
C LYS A 350 -8.50 -1.86 -34.82
N ASN A 351 -9.60 -2.59 -34.82
CA ASN A 351 -10.85 -2.16 -34.20
C ASN A 351 -11.11 -2.87 -32.88
N VAL A 352 -11.41 -2.10 -31.83
CA VAL A 352 -11.77 -2.60 -30.50
C VAL A 352 -13.24 -2.32 -30.20
N GLN A 353 -13.96 -3.33 -29.72
CA GLN A 353 -15.27 -3.12 -29.08
C GLN A 353 -15.04 -2.53 -27.69
N ARG A 354 -15.83 -1.52 -27.33
CA ARG A 354 -15.76 -0.87 -26.01
C ARG A 354 -16.87 -1.32 -25.09
N GLY A 355 -16.61 -1.26 -23.79
CA GLY A 355 -17.58 -1.39 -22.71
C GLY A 355 -17.57 -0.15 -21.82
N LEU A 356 -18.49 -0.08 -20.87
CA LEU A 356 -18.62 1.02 -19.92
C LEU A 356 -18.94 0.49 -18.52
N THR A 357 -18.22 1.02 -17.53
CA THR A 357 -18.59 0.95 -16.12
C THR A 357 -19.30 2.24 -15.72
N TYR A 358 -20.48 2.11 -15.12
CA TYR A 358 -21.27 3.22 -14.58
C TYR A 358 -21.46 3.04 -13.08
N ARG A 359 -21.16 4.05 -12.27
CA ARG A 359 -21.46 4.11 -10.82
C ARG A 359 -21.95 5.51 -10.50
N ASP A 360 -23.04 5.62 -9.75
CA ASP A 360 -23.62 6.89 -9.33
C ASP A 360 -24.28 6.72 -7.96
N GLY A 361 -23.65 7.21 -6.91
CA GLY A 361 -24.10 6.94 -5.56
C GLY A 361 -23.20 7.47 -4.47
N SER A 362 -23.44 6.99 -3.25
CA SER A 362 -22.72 7.41 -2.06
C SER A 362 -22.38 6.24 -1.14
N ALA A 363 -21.32 6.43 -0.35
CA ALA A 363 -20.91 5.56 0.73
C ALA A 363 -20.66 6.36 2.01
N GLN A 364 -21.03 5.79 3.14
CA GLN A 364 -20.83 6.34 4.48
C GLN A 364 -20.07 5.33 5.32
N ASN A 365 -19.14 5.80 6.14
CA ASN A 365 -18.42 4.98 7.10
C ASN A 365 -18.46 5.63 8.48
N TYR A 366 -18.69 4.82 9.51
CA TYR A 366 -18.44 5.19 10.90
C TYR A 366 -17.46 4.17 11.46
N ALA A 367 -16.36 4.63 12.04
CA ALA A 367 -15.39 3.76 12.70
C ALA A 367 -15.01 4.34 14.06
N ILE A 368 -14.99 3.50 15.09
CA ILE A 368 -14.54 3.86 16.44
C ILE A 368 -13.66 2.75 17.00
N ASP A 369 -12.55 3.13 17.61
CA ASP A 369 -11.62 2.24 18.29
C ASP A 369 -11.33 2.77 19.69
N ASN A 370 -11.58 1.93 20.71
CA ASN A 370 -11.38 2.25 22.11
C ASN A 370 -10.26 1.36 22.64
N ARG A 371 -9.26 1.99 23.26
CA ARG A 371 -8.02 1.35 23.71
C ARG A 371 -7.75 1.73 25.15
N LEU A 372 -7.41 0.74 25.96
CA LEU A 372 -6.86 0.91 27.30
C LEU A 372 -5.48 0.28 27.31
N VAL A 373 -4.45 1.11 27.50
CA VAL A 373 -3.05 0.73 27.52
C VAL A 373 -2.53 0.80 28.96
N GLY A 374 -1.99 -0.30 29.45
CA GLY A 374 -1.38 -0.43 30.78
C GLY A 374 0.10 -0.71 30.66
N ASN A 375 0.95 0.11 31.30
CA ASN A 375 2.40 -0.10 31.36
C ASN A 375 2.85 -0.27 32.82
N TRP A 376 3.53 -1.37 33.12
CA TRP A 376 4.09 -1.60 34.45
C TRP A 376 5.34 -2.49 34.41
N VAL A 377 6.17 -2.36 35.44
CA VAL A 377 7.38 -3.16 35.64
C VAL A 377 7.23 -3.99 36.91
N ILE A 378 7.49 -5.29 36.82
CA ILE A 378 7.57 -6.20 37.97
C ILE A 378 8.91 -6.93 37.87
N ASP A 379 9.83 -6.59 38.77
CA ASP A 379 11.17 -7.17 38.83
C ASP A 379 11.88 -7.09 37.46
N ARG A 380 12.06 -8.23 36.79
CA ARG A 380 12.76 -8.35 35.50
C ARG A 380 11.84 -8.28 34.28
N PHE A 381 10.57 -7.93 34.48
CA PHE A 381 9.52 -7.93 33.46
C PHE A 381 8.90 -6.55 33.26
N GLU A 382 9.05 -5.97 32.07
CA GLU A 382 8.29 -4.81 31.64
C GLU A 382 7.09 -5.28 30.82
N ASN A 383 5.90 -4.83 31.18
CA ASN A 383 4.65 -5.25 30.57
C ASN A 383 3.94 -4.05 29.95
N THR A 384 3.58 -4.19 28.67
CA THR A 384 2.62 -3.31 28.00
C THR A 384 1.41 -4.15 27.60
N LEU A 385 0.27 -3.91 28.26
CA LEU A 385 -1.00 -4.57 27.97
C LEU A 385 -1.92 -3.59 27.23
N LEU A 386 -2.40 -4.00 26.07
CA LEU A 386 -3.43 -3.33 25.31
C LEU A 386 -4.72 -4.15 25.37
N LEU A 387 -5.79 -3.52 25.84
CA LEU A 387 -7.16 -4.00 25.74
C LEU A 387 -7.92 -3.08 24.80
N GLY A 388 -8.71 -3.63 23.88
CA GLY A 388 -9.48 -2.78 22.99
C GLY A 388 -10.77 -3.38 22.47
N THR A 389 -11.64 -2.47 22.04
CA THR A 389 -12.89 -2.77 21.38
C THR A 389 -13.10 -1.77 20.25
N ASP A 390 -13.46 -2.27 19.08
CA ASP A 390 -13.79 -1.44 17.93
C ASP A 390 -15.14 -1.79 17.32
N TYR A 391 -15.65 -0.83 16.58
CA TYR A 391 -16.87 -0.94 15.81
C TYR A 391 -16.69 -0.18 14.50
N SER A 392 -17.08 -0.80 13.39
CA SER A 392 -17.18 -0.11 12.10
C SER A 392 -18.46 -0.45 11.37
N THR A 393 -18.98 0.51 10.62
CA THR A 393 -20.06 0.26 9.67
C THR A 393 -19.85 1.04 8.39
N VAL A 394 -20.08 0.35 7.27
CA VAL A 394 -20.06 0.96 5.94
C VAL A 394 -21.44 0.78 5.31
N ASN A 395 -22.00 1.84 4.76
CA ASN A 395 -23.29 1.83 4.07
C ASN A 395 -23.14 2.51 2.72
N SER A 396 -23.29 1.76 1.64
CA SER A 396 -23.22 2.24 0.26
C SER A 396 -24.53 2.04 -0.48
N ARG A 397 -24.87 2.99 -1.35
CA ARG A 397 -26.07 2.94 -2.19
C ARG A 397 -25.87 3.73 -3.47
N GLY A 398 -26.44 3.25 -4.56
CA GLY A 398 -26.31 3.93 -5.85
C GLY A 398 -27.04 3.24 -7.00
N LYS A 399 -26.94 3.85 -8.18
CA LYS A 399 -27.30 3.26 -9.48
C LYS A 399 -26.00 2.88 -10.20
N ASP A 400 -25.87 1.61 -10.54
CA ASP A 400 -24.68 1.05 -11.15
C ASP A 400 -25.02 0.31 -12.46
N GLY A 401 -24.04 0.13 -13.32
CA GLY A 401 -24.18 -0.67 -14.54
C GLY A 401 -22.85 -1.13 -15.10
N ASN A 402 -22.84 -2.29 -15.74
CA ASN A 402 -21.70 -2.79 -16.51
C ASN A 402 -22.19 -3.10 -17.94
N VAL A 403 -21.97 -2.16 -18.86
CA VAL A 403 -22.43 -2.25 -20.25
C VAL A 403 -21.30 -2.81 -21.11
N TYR A 404 -21.41 -4.06 -21.56
CA TYR A 404 -20.33 -4.75 -22.28
C TYR A 404 -20.18 -4.37 -23.75
N ASN A 405 -21.20 -3.74 -24.34
CA ASN A 405 -21.18 -3.19 -25.69
C ASN A 405 -21.61 -1.72 -25.63
N PHE A 406 -20.64 -0.81 -25.66
CA PHE A 406 -20.85 0.62 -25.57
C PHE A 406 -20.28 1.32 -26.81
N GLY A 407 -21.13 2.08 -27.50
CA GLY A 407 -20.78 2.82 -28.71
C GLY A 407 -20.36 1.94 -29.88
N SER A 408 -19.97 2.60 -30.97
CA SER A 408 -19.39 1.91 -32.12
C SER A 408 -17.95 1.45 -31.82
N PRO A 409 -17.45 0.39 -32.51
CA PRO A 409 -16.05 -0.01 -32.40
C PRO A 409 -15.08 1.12 -32.72
N LEU A 410 -13.97 1.18 -31.98
CA LEU A 410 -12.97 2.23 -32.08
C LEU A 410 -11.73 1.71 -32.83
N ASN A 411 -11.26 2.45 -33.82
CA ASN A 411 -9.96 2.18 -34.44
C ASN A 411 -8.84 2.65 -33.49
N ILE A 412 -8.03 1.72 -32.97
CA ILE A 412 -7.02 2.01 -31.95
C ILE A 412 -5.78 2.73 -32.47
N PHE A 413 -5.57 2.81 -33.79
CA PHE A 413 -4.44 3.54 -34.40
C PHE A 413 -4.84 4.92 -34.94
N SER A 414 -6.14 5.19 -35.01
CA SER A 414 -6.70 6.47 -35.46
C SER A 414 -8.09 6.65 -34.84
N PRO A 415 -8.18 6.88 -33.53
CA PRO A 415 -9.45 6.93 -32.81
C PRO A 415 -10.31 8.13 -33.25
N VAL A 416 -11.60 7.89 -33.41
CA VAL A 416 -12.62 8.94 -33.61
C VAL A 416 -13.69 8.76 -32.54
N TYR A 417 -13.83 9.77 -31.68
CA TYR A 417 -14.73 9.78 -30.53
C TYR A 417 -16.09 10.42 -30.87
N GLY A 418 -17.08 10.26 -30.00
CA GLY A 418 -18.40 10.88 -30.08
C GLY A 418 -19.52 9.99 -30.63
N ASN A 419 -19.20 8.78 -31.13
CA ASN A 419 -20.19 7.87 -31.70
C ASN A 419 -20.67 6.83 -30.67
N TYR A 420 -21.60 7.24 -29.81
CA TYR A 420 -22.21 6.40 -28.78
C TYR A 420 -23.65 6.81 -28.45
N THR A 421 -24.37 5.92 -27.78
CA THR A 421 -25.65 6.23 -27.14
C THR A 421 -25.42 6.28 -25.63
N PRO A 422 -25.80 7.37 -24.94
CA PRO A 422 -25.72 7.42 -23.47
C PRO A 422 -26.46 6.25 -22.82
N VAL A 423 -25.95 5.80 -21.67
CA VAL A 423 -26.59 4.74 -20.88
C VAL A 423 -28.00 5.16 -20.48
N ARG A 424 -28.94 4.24 -20.64
CA ARG A 424 -30.33 4.40 -20.20
C ARG A 424 -30.55 3.75 -18.85
N ASP A 425 -31.57 4.22 -18.12
CA ASP A 425 -31.93 3.68 -16.80
C ASP A 425 -32.20 2.17 -16.78
N ASP A 426 -32.68 1.57 -17.87
CA ASP A 426 -32.94 0.11 -17.96
C ASP A 426 -31.67 -0.75 -18.11
N GLN A 427 -30.52 -0.11 -18.32
CA GLN A 427 -29.20 -0.73 -18.30
C GLN A 427 -28.50 -0.59 -16.94
N LEU A 428 -29.14 0.11 -15.99
CA LEU A 428 -28.64 0.30 -14.64
C LEU A 428 -29.41 -0.58 -13.66
N PHE A 429 -28.82 -0.82 -12.50
CA PHE A 429 -29.44 -1.46 -11.34
C PHE A 429 -29.15 -0.65 -10.09
N SER A 430 -29.99 -0.75 -9.08
CA SER A 430 -29.77 -0.12 -7.78
C SER A 430 -29.06 -1.10 -6.84
N HIS A 431 -27.98 -0.65 -6.21
CA HIS A 431 -27.34 -1.39 -5.13
C HIS A 431 -27.60 -0.71 -3.77
N HIS A 432 -27.65 -1.51 -2.72
CA HIS A 432 -27.61 -1.06 -1.35
C HIS A 432 -26.86 -2.09 -0.50
N THR A 433 -25.68 -1.71 0.00
CA THR A 433 -24.80 -2.58 0.78
C THR A 433 -24.62 -2.00 2.16
N LYS A 434 -24.85 -2.80 3.20
CA LYS A 434 -24.52 -2.46 4.59
C LYS A 434 -23.55 -3.48 5.13
N ARG A 435 -22.46 -3.02 5.73
CA ARG A 435 -21.45 -3.83 6.41
C ARG A 435 -21.31 -3.35 7.84
N PHE A 436 -21.11 -4.28 8.75
CA PHE A 436 -20.96 -4.06 10.17
C PHE A 436 -19.82 -4.95 10.68
N GLN A 437 -19.01 -4.41 11.56
CA GLN A 437 -18.02 -5.16 12.31
C GLN A 437 -17.99 -4.71 13.76
N THR A 438 -17.78 -5.66 14.66
CA THR A 438 -17.35 -5.38 16.03
C THR A 438 -16.27 -6.37 16.39
N GLY A 439 -15.20 -5.89 17.02
CA GLY A 439 -14.19 -6.76 17.56
C GLY A 439 -13.73 -6.37 18.95
N VAL A 440 -13.31 -7.39 19.69
CA VAL A 440 -12.68 -7.26 21.00
C VAL A 440 -11.31 -7.91 20.91
N TYR A 441 -10.29 -7.19 21.35
CA TYR A 441 -8.91 -7.63 21.19
C TYR A 441 -8.07 -7.34 22.43
N VAL A 442 -7.05 -8.19 22.60
CA VAL A 442 -6.03 -8.06 23.64
C VAL A 442 -4.68 -8.31 23.01
N GLN A 443 -3.70 -7.50 23.40
CA GLN A 443 -2.30 -7.69 23.06
C GLN A 443 -1.46 -7.44 24.31
N ASN A 444 -0.48 -8.30 24.58
CA ASN A 444 0.51 -8.08 25.61
C ASN A 444 1.90 -8.18 25.00
N GLN A 445 2.70 -7.14 25.23
CA GLN A 445 4.13 -7.13 25.01
C GLN A 445 4.81 -7.29 26.36
N LEU A 446 5.59 -8.35 26.51
CA LEU A 446 6.38 -8.66 27.69
C LEU A 446 7.85 -8.55 27.32
N LYS A 447 8.55 -7.57 27.89
CA LYS A 447 10.00 -7.44 27.82
C LYS A 447 10.62 -8.08 29.06
N PHE A 448 11.53 -9.03 28.85
CA PHE A 448 12.21 -9.78 29.90
C PHE A 448 13.71 -9.53 29.83
N ASP A 449 14.29 -9.09 30.95
CA ASP A 449 15.73 -8.78 31.08
C ASP A 449 16.27 -7.78 30.06
N ASP A 450 15.43 -6.88 29.56
CA ASP A 450 15.75 -5.96 28.45
C ASP A 450 16.24 -6.63 27.16
N LYS A 451 16.11 -7.97 27.09
CA LYS A 451 16.73 -8.81 26.06
C LYS A 451 15.74 -9.63 25.28
N TRP A 452 14.58 -9.96 25.84
CA TRP A 452 13.58 -10.76 25.16
C TRP A 452 12.27 -10.01 25.10
N ILE A 453 11.67 -9.93 23.91
CA ILE A 453 10.31 -9.42 23.72
C ILE A 453 9.43 -10.58 23.29
N LEU A 454 8.42 -10.88 24.11
CA LEU A 454 7.31 -11.77 23.76
C LEU A 454 6.08 -10.92 23.49
N LEU A 455 5.56 -11.01 22.26
CA LEU A 455 4.34 -10.33 21.84
C LEU A 455 3.25 -11.36 21.60
N LEU A 456 2.16 -11.31 22.35
CA LEU A 456 1.01 -12.20 22.19
C LEU A 456 -0.25 -11.38 21.98
N GLY A 457 -1.10 -11.81 21.06
CA GLY A 457 -2.36 -11.12 20.81
C GLY A 457 -3.46 -12.05 20.30
N GLY A 458 -4.69 -11.70 20.63
CA GLY A 458 -5.88 -12.42 20.21
C GLY A 458 -7.04 -11.46 20.03
N ARG A 459 -7.87 -11.74 19.03
CA ARG A 459 -9.05 -10.94 18.71
C ARG A 459 -10.20 -11.83 18.29
N TYR A 460 -11.39 -11.46 18.74
CA TYR A 460 -12.63 -12.02 18.26
C TYR A 460 -13.40 -10.96 17.48
N ASP A 461 -13.78 -11.30 16.25
CA ASP A 461 -14.56 -10.46 15.35
C ASP A 461 -15.92 -11.08 15.05
N LYS A 462 -16.91 -10.19 14.94
CA LYS A 462 -18.21 -10.47 14.33
C LYS A 462 -18.42 -9.50 13.18
N ALA A 463 -18.52 -10.02 11.97
CA ALA A 463 -18.70 -9.27 10.75
C ALA A 463 -20.03 -9.66 10.07
N ARG A 464 -20.87 -8.68 9.76
CA ARG A 464 -22.14 -8.91 9.07
C ARG A 464 -22.24 -8.01 7.86
N SER A 465 -22.90 -8.50 6.84
CA SER A 465 -23.21 -7.66 5.68
C SER A 465 -24.54 -8.05 5.04
N SER A 466 -25.13 -7.08 4.36
CA SER A 466 -26.37 -7.21 3.62
C SER A 466 -26.20 -6.47 2.30
N ASP A 467 -26.20 -7.22 1.20
CA ASP A 467 -26.08 -6.71 -0.16
C ASP A 467 -27.40 -6.88 -0.89
N ILE A 468 -28.00 -5.78 -1.33
CA ILE A 468 -29.27 -5.76 -2.04
C ILE A 468 -29.04 -5.20 -3.43
N ILE A 469 -29.43 -5.95 -4.45
CA ILE A 469 -29.53 -5.50 -5.83
C ILE A 469 -31.01 -5.45 -6.21
N SER A 470 -31.44 -4.34 -6.79
CA SER A 470 -32.82 -4.12 -7.23
C SER A 470 -32.86 -3.40 -8.58
N ASN A 471 -34.00 -3.43 -9.26
CA ASN A 471 -34.19 -2.83 -10.60
C ASN A 471 -33.21 -3.34 -11.67
N ALA A 472 -32.60 -4.50 -11.46
CA ALA A 472 -31.74 -5.13 -12.45
C ALA A 472 -32.59 -5.67 -13.61
N GLY A 473 -32.51 -4.99 -14.76
CA GLY A 473 -33.07 -5.45 -16.03
C GLY A 473 -32.16 -6.46 -16.74
N ALA A 474 -32.68 -7.12 -17.80
CA ALA A 474 -31.92 -8.11 -18.58
C ALA A 474 -30.59 -7.54 -19.15
N SER A 475 -30.55 -6.23 -19.39
CA SER A 475 -29.40 -5.51 -19.97
C SER A 475 -28.39 -5.01 -18.92
N SER A 476 -28.70 -5.13 -17.63
CA SER A 476 -27.93 -4.51 -16.53
C SER A 476 -26.67 -5.28 -16.13
N GLY A 477 -26.58 -6.55 -16.53
CA GLY A 477 -25.49 -7.45 -16.12
C GLY A 477 -25.53 -7.84 -14.64
N ALA A 478 -26.64 -7.58 -13.93
CA ALA A 478 -26.87 -7.96 -12.54
C ALA A 478 -28.21 -8.70 -12.38
N ALA A 479 -28.42 -9.31 -11.22
CA ALA A 479 -29.66 -10.00 -10.87
C ALA A 479 -30.23 -9.41 -9.58
N ASN A 480 -31.56 -9.21 -9.53
CA ASN A 480 -32.25 -8.76 -8.33
C ASN A 480 -32.09 -9.80 -7.21
N GLY A 481 -31.85 -9.34 -6.00
CA GLY A 481 -31.72 -10.24 -4.86
C GLY A 481 -31.16 -9.56 -3.62
N ARG A 482 -31.16 -10.34 -2.54
CA ARG A 482 -30.56 -9.98 -1.26
C ARG A 482 -29.64 -11.11 -0.79
N ILE A 483 -28.45 -10.73 -0.34
CA ILE A 483 -27.48 -11.64 0.26
C ILE A 483 -27.13 -11.10 1.63
N ASP A 484 -27.39 -11.88 2.67
CA ASP A 484 -26.97 -11.58 4.03
C ASP A 484 -25.85 -12.53 4.45
N MET A 485 -24.85 -12.01 5.14
CA MET A 485 -23.71 -12.76 5.67
C MET A 485 -23.52 -12.45 7.16
N ASP A 486 -23.16 -13.48 7.93
CA ASP A 486 -22.88 -13.38 9.36
C ASP A 486 -21.67 -14.26 9.67
N ASP A 487 -20.50 -13.61 9.68
CA ASP A 487 -19.20 -14.24 9.89
C ASP A 487 -18.67 -13.93 11.29
N HIS A 488 -18.00 -14.92 11.87
CA HIS A 488 -17.30 -14.77 13.14
C HIS A 488 -15.93 -15.41 13.04
N LYS A 489 -14.93 -14.76 13.62
CA LYS A 489 -13.57 -15.24 13.54
C LYS A 489 -12.76 -14.89 14.78
N PHE A 490 -12.03 -15.87 15.29
CA PHE A 490 -10.92 -15.62 16.19
C PHE A 490 -9.62 -15.56 15.39
N SER A 491 -8.88 -14.46 15.53
CA SER A 491 -7.58 -14.22 14.88
C SER A 491 -6.51 -14.08 15.95
N LYS A 492 -5.37 -14.75 15.78
CA LYS A 492 -4.27 -14.71 16.74
C LYS A 492 -2.95 -14.21 16.14
N SER A 493 -2.10 -13.72 17.02
CA SER A 493 -0.76 -13.25 16.72
C SER A 493 0.20 -13.67 17.82
N ALA A 494 1.40 -14.07 17.43
CA ALA A 494 2.51 -14.29 18.36
C ALA A 494 3.83 -13.82 17.73
N GLY A 495 4.73 -13.27 18.53
CA GLY A 495 6.08 -12.90 18.11
C GLY A 495 7.06 -13.06 19.26
N LEU A 496 8.27 -13.50 18.95
CA LEU A 496 9.39 -13.56 19.89
C LEU A 496 10.59 -12.88 19.24
N MET A 497 11.22 -11.96 19.97
CA MET A 497 12.40 -11.23 19.55
C MET A 497 13.46 -11.25 20.64
N TYR A 498 14.71 -11.32 20.24
CA TYR A 498 15.86 -11.08 21.11
C TYR A 498 16.44 -9.71 20.78
N LEU A 499 16.79 -8.90 21.77
CA LEU A 499 17.46 -7.61 21.65
C LEU A 499 18.93 -7.81 22.03
N ALA A 500 19.80 -7.86 21.02
CA ALA A 500 21.23 -7.94 21.28
C ALA A 500 21.82 -6.56 21.56
N GLU A 501 22.83 -6.49 22.44
CA GLU A 501 23.47 -5.24 22.86
C GLU A 501 24.13 -4.48 21.69
N ASN A 502 24.51 -5.18 20.62
CA ASN A 502 25.06 -4.58 19.40
C ASN A 502 23.98 -4.05 18.44
N GLY A 503 22.69 -4.11 18.80
CA GLY A 503 21.56 -3.65 17.99
C GLY A 503 21.00 -4.68 17.01
N LEU A 504 21.48 -5.94 17.04
CA LEU A 504 21.00 -7.03 16.20
C LEU A 504 19.80 -7.74 16.87
N ASN A 505 18.62 -7.57 16.31
CA ASN A 505 17.37 -8.01 16.89
C ASN A 505 16.69 -9.11 16.04
N PRO A 506 17.09 -10.39 16.17
CA PRO A 506 16.42 -11.49 15.49
C PRO A 506 15.03 -11.76 16.08
N TYR A 507 14.08 -12.16 15.23
CA TYR A 507 12.73 -12.47 15.63
C TYR A 507 12.09 -13.58 14.82
N ILE A 508 11.02 -14.17 15.37
CA ILE A 508 10.08 -15.04 14.71
C ILE A 508 8.66 -14.57 15.03
N SER A 509 7.75 -14.65 14.07
CA SER A 509 6.35 -14.32 14.29
C SER A 509 5.37 -15.17 13.49
N TYR A 510 4.14 -15.21 14.00
CA TYR A 510 2.97 -15.83 13.43
C TYR A 510 1.80 -14.87 13.46
N SER A 511 1.03 -14.81 12.38
CA SER A 511 -0.10 -13.89 12.27
C SER A 511 -1.20 -14.42 11.36
N GLU A 512 -2.45 -14.15 11.71
CA GLU A 512 -3.63 -14.52 10.93
C GLU A 512 -4.37 -13.31 10.36
N SER A 513 -5.09 -13.53 9.26
CA SER A 513 -6.07 -12.59 8.73
C SER A 513 -7.39 -13.24 8.35
N PHE A 514 -8.43 -12.42 8.24
CA PHE A 514 -9.68 -12.83 7.61
C PHE A 514 -10.34 -11.66 6.88
N GLN A 515 -11.03 -11.98 5.79
CA GLN A 515 -11.76 -11.02 4.97
C GLN A 515 -13.06 -11.68 4.49
N PRO A 516 -14.23 -11.23 4.97
CA PRO A 516 -15.52 -11.64 4.45
C PRO A 516 -15.65 -11.31 2.96
N LEU A 517 -16.38 -12.15 2.22
CA LEU A 517 -16.60 -11.99 0.79
C LEU A 517 -18.08 -11.95 0.48
N SER A 518 -18.52 -10.91 -0.24
CA SER A 518 -19.87 -10.81 -0.75
C SER A 518 -20.13 -11.76 -1.93
N GLY A 519 -21.25 -12.49 -1.89
CA GLY A 519 -21.74 -13.28 -3.02
C GLY A 519 -22.06 -14.73 -2.69
N ARG A 520 -22.38 -15.49 -3.74
CA ARG A 520 -22.66 -16.93 -3.68
C ARG A 520 -21.80 -17.66 -4.70
N ASP A 521 -21.39 -18.88 -4.37
CA ASP A 521 -20.72 -19.76 -5.31
C ASP A 521 -21.67 -20.30 -6.40
N GLY A 522 -21.10 -21.01 -7.37
CA GLY A 522 -21.85 -21.67 -8.44
C GLY A 522 -22.91 -22.68 -7.98
N TYR A 523 -22.91 -23.06 -6.71
CA TYR A 523 -23.90 -23.95 -6.09
C TYR A 523 -24.93 -23.19 -5.24
N GLY A 524 -24.89 -21.85 -5.23
CA GLY A 524 -25.81 -20.99 -4.50
C GLY A 524 -25.49 -20.80 -3.01
N SER A 525 -24.40 -21.37 -2.52
CA SER A 525 -23.95 -21.19 -1.13
C SER A 525 -23.26 -19.83 -0.96
N PRO A 526 -23.53 -19.08 0.14
CA PRO A 526 -22.77 -17.87 0.44
C PRO A 526 -21.27 -18.16 0.54
N TYR A 527 -20.45 -17.22 0.13
CA TYR A 527 -19.01 -17.36 0.30
C TYR A 527 -18.62 -17.38 1.77
N LYS A 528 -17.61 -18.18 2.09
CA LYS A 528 -16.90 -18.16 3.38
C LYS A 528 -15.83 -17.07 3.35
N PRO A 529 -15.43 -16.52 4.50
CA PRO A 529 -14.33 -15.57 4.56
C PRO A 529 -13.03 -16.15 3.97
N GLN A 530 -12.30 -15.33 3.25
CA GLN A 530 -10.90 -15.60 2.95
C GLN A 530 -10.10 -15.52 4.25
N THR A 531 -9.14 -16.42 4.42
CA THR A 531 -8.28 -16.42 5.61
C THR A 531 -6.82 -16.45 5.21
N GLY A 532 -6.02 -15.62 5.89
CA GLY A 532 -4.58 -15.55 5.75
C GLY A 532 -3.89 -16.14 6.97
N GLN A 533 -2.73 -16.75 6.76
CA GLN A 533 -1.83 -17.11 7.86
C GLN A 533 -0.38 -17.02 7.38
N GLN A 534 0.48 -16.47 8.22
CA GLN A 534 1.87 -16.19 7.91
C GLN A 534 2.77 -16.66 9.06
N THR A 535 3.92 -17.21 8.69
CA THR A 535 5.08 -17.35 9.56
C THR A 535 6.22 -16.53 8.97
N GLU A 536 6.89 -15.77 9.82
CA GLU A 536 8.00 -14.89 9.46
C GLU A 536 9.17 -15.11 10.41
N ILE A 537 10.38 -15.14 9.87
CA ILE A 537 11.63 -15.03 10.62
C ILE A 537 12.40 -13.83 10.08
N GLY A 538 13.01 -13.05 10.94
CA GLY A 538 13.73 -11.87 10.48
C GLY A 538 14.76 -11.37 11.47
N ILE A 539 15.49 -10.36 11.03
CA ILE A 539 16.48 -9.64 11.81
C ILE A 539 16.27 -8.16 11.53
N LYS A 540 16.20 -7.36 12.60
CA LYS A 540 16.31 -5.91 12.53
C LYS A 540 17.67 -5.52 13.09
N TYR A 541 18.38 -4.62 12.43
CA TYR A 541 19.71 -4.21 12.85
C TYR A 541 19.77 -2.68 12.91
N VAL A 542 19.99 -2.15 14.11
CA VAL A 542 20.17 -0.72 14.37
C VAL A 542 21.57 -0.55 14.97
N PRO A 543 22.60 -0.27 14.15
CA PRO A 543 23.97 -0.21 14.63
C PRO A 543 24.16 0.99 15.56
N GLN A 544 24.88 0.79 16.67
CA GLN A 544 25.28 1.91 17.52
C GLN A 544 26.21 2.87 16.75
N GLY A 545 25.93 4.18 16.82
CA GLY A 545 26.73 5.20 16.15
C GLY A 545 26.52 5.32 14.64
N PHE A 546 25.53 4.62 14.08
CA PHE A 546 25.10 4.79 12.69
C PHE A 546 23.67 5.32 12.65
N ASN A 547 23.44 6.41 11.91
CA ASN A 547 22.10 6.96 11.74
C ASN A 547 21.35 6.20 10.64
N GLY A 548 20.82 5.02 10.98
CA GLY A 548 20.16 4.15 10.02
C GLY A 548 19.76 2.78 10.59
N TYR A 549 19.07 1.99 9.78
CA TYR A 549 18.67 0.62 10.09
C TYR A 549 18.78 -0.31 8.88
N PHE A 550 18.87 -1.61 9.16
CA PHE A 550 18.82 -2.69 8.17
C PHE A 550 17.86 -3.77 8.63
N ASN A 551 16.94 -4.18 7.76
CA ASN A 551 15.95 -5.21 8.02
C ASN A 551 16.08 -6.33 6.99
N ALA A 552 16.02 -7.56 7.47
CA ALA A 552 15.91 -8.76 6.64
C ALA A 552 14.78 -9.64 7.17
N ALA A 553 13.88 -10.10 6.29
CA ALA A 553 12.78 -10.97 6.67
C ALA A 553 12.56 -12.07 5.63
N MET A 554 12.41 -13.30 6.10
CA MET A 554 11.93 -14.43 5.30
C MET A 554 10.53 -14.79 5.78
N PHE A 555 9.60 -14.97 4.85
CA PHE A 555 8.21 -15.26 5.17
C PHE A 555 7.66 -16.37 4.30
N GLU A 556 6.70 -17.11 4.86
CA GLU A 556 5.80 -17.97 4.11
C GLU A 556 4.37 -17.70 4.59
N MET A 557 3.47 -17.45 3.65
CA MET A 557 2.09 -17.11 3.95
C MET A 557 1.12 -17.73 2.94
N TYR A 558 -0.11 -17.95 3.40
CA TYR A 558 -1.14 -18.65 2.65
C TYR A 558 -2.44 -17.86 2.66
N GLN A 559 -3.09 -17.73 1.50
CA GLN A 559 -4.46 -17.25 1.38
C GLN A 559 -5.38 -18.42 1.01
N LYS A 560 -6.35 -18.70 1.87
CA LYS A 560 -7.33 -19.79 1.71
C LYS A 560 -8.69 -19.24 1.28
N ASN A 561 -9.50 -20.10 0.67
CA ASN A 561 -10.86 -19.80 0.17
C ASN A 561 -10.87 -18.74 -0.94
N MET A 562 -9.86 -18.75 -1.80
CA MET A 562 -9.83 -17.90 -2.98
C MET A 562 -10.88 -18.35 -3.98
N LEU A 563 -11.44 -17.38 -4.70
CA LEU A 563 -12.37 -17.64 -5.79
C LEU A 563 -11.61 -18.15 -7.01
N THR A 564 -12.10 -19.24 -7.59
CA THR A 564 -11.60 -19.84 -8.82
C THR A 564 -12.79 -20.16 -9.72
N THR A 565 -12.59 -20.03 -11.02
CA THR A 565 -13.57 -20.49 -12.01
C THR A 565 -13.63 -22.01 -11.97
N SER A 566 -14.83 -22.57 -11.82
CA SER A 566 -14.99 -24.02 -11.85
C SER A 566 -14.92 -24.54 -13.29
N ASN A 567 -14.26 -25.68 -13.51
CA ASN A 567 -14.33 -26.42 -14.78
C ASN A 567 -15.57 -27.32 -14.89
N ASP A 568 -16.50 -27.24 -13.93
CA ASP A 568 -17.75 -28.01 -13.94
C ASP A 568 -18.78 -27.37 -14.90
N PRO A 569 -19.08 -28.02 -16.05
CA PRO A 569 -20.03 -27.45 -17.02
C PRO A 569 -21.45 -27.36 -16.48
N ARG A 570 -21.80 -28.09 -15.40
CA ARG A 570 -23.16 -28.08 -14.81
C ARG A 570 -23.51 -26.74 -14.15
N ILE A 571 -22.49 -25.97 -13.75
CA ILE A 571 -22.66 -24.64 -13.12
C ILE A 571 -22.18 -23.52 -14.03
N ASN A 572 -22.11 -23.76 -15.35
CA ASN A 572 -21.72 -22.79 -16.37
C ASN A 572 -20.42 -22.03 -16.03
N TYR A 573 -19.41 -22.76 -15.55
CA TYR A 573 -18.11 -22.21 -15.18
C TYR A 573 -18.19 -21.09 -14.10
N ALA A 574 -19.17 -21.17 -13.21
CA ALA A 574 -19.32 -20.21 -12.12
C ALA A 574 -18.13 -20.23 -11.13
N GLN A 575 -17.99 -19.14 -10.36
CA GLN A 575 -16.98 -19.02 -9.31
C GLN A 575 -17.25 -19.98 -8.16
N VAL A 576 -16.20 -20.62 -7.66
CA VAL A 576 -16.20 -21.50 -6.48
C VAL A 576 -15.01 -21.18 -5.57
N GLN A 577 -15.10 -21.47 -4.27
CA GLN A 577 -14.04 -21.18 -3.30
C GLN A 577 -13.09 -22.35 -3.04
N THR A 578 -12.60 -22.98 -4.10
CA THR A 578 -11.60 -24.05 -3.99
C THR A 578 -10.17 -23.52 -4.06
N GLY A 579 -9.96 -22.23 -4.35
CA GLY A 579 -8.64 -21.65 -4.51
C GLY A 579 -7.82 -21.56 -3.23
N MET A 580 -6.49 -21.71 -3.38
CA MET A 580 -5.51 -21.40 -2.35
C MET A 580 -4.21 -20.92 -3.00
N ALA A 581 -3.65 -19.85 -2.46
CA ALA A 581 -2.36 -19.31 -2.87
C ALA A 581 -1.33 -19.39 -1.75
N ARG A 582 -0.06 -19.50 -2.16
CA ARG A 582 1.10 -19.37 -1.29
C ARG A 582 1.97 -18.22 -1.76
N SER A 583 2.42 -17.41 -0.83
CA SER A 583 3.47 -16.42 -1.05
C SER A 583 4.66 -16.74 -0.15
N ARG A 584 5.84 -16.86 -0.73
CA ARG A 584 7.07 -17.20 -0.01
C ARG A 584 8.20 -16.33 -0.52
N GLY A 585 8.89 -15.65 0.40
CA GLY A 585 9.85 -14.64 -0.01
C GLY A 585 10.90 -14.25 1.02
N LEU A 586 11.77 -13.37 0.56
CA LEU A 586 12.80 -12.65 1.29
C LEU A 586 12.64 -11.16 0.99
N GLU A 587 12.66 -10.34 2.03
CA GLU A 587 12.69 -8.88 1.97
C GLU A 587 13.99 -8.39 2.63
N LEU A 588 14.67 -7.47 1.97
CA LEU A 588 15.80 -6.70 2.51
C LEU A 588 15.46 -5.23 2.37
N GLU A 589 15.67 -4.46 3.43
CA GLU A 589 15.39 -3.02 3.48
C GLU A 589 16.47 -2.35 4.31
N GLY A 590 17.06 -1.27 3.82
CA GLY A 590 18.07 -0.50 4.54
C GLY A 590 17.92 0.97 4.28
N VAL A 591 17.95 1.77 5.34
CA VAL A 591 17.86 3.23 5.28
C VAL A 591 18.91 3.81 6.19
N GLY A 592 19.66 4.81 5.74
CA GLY A 592 20.57 5.52 6.64
C GLY A 592 21.47 6.55 5.98
N HIS A 593 22.10 7.36 6.82
CA HIS A 593 23.14 8.31 6.45
C HIS A 593 24.49 7.59 6.41
N VAL A 594 24.99 7.33 5.21
CA VAL A 594 26.33 6.75 4.99
C VAL A 594 27.42 7.77 5.36
N THR A 595 27.13 9.05 5.12
CA THR A 595 27.89 10.20 5.61
C THR A 595 26.88 11.30 5.97
N ASP A 596 27.34 12.39 6.60
CA ASP A 596 26.47 13.53 6.92
C ASP A 596 25.79 14.12 5.67
N ALA A 597 26.43 13.99 4.50
CA ALA A 597 25.93 14.47 3.22
C ALA A 597 25.11 13.43 2.43
N LEU A 598 25.34 12.13 2.65
CA LEU A 598 24.81 11.05 1.80
C LEU A 598 23.84 10.16 2.58
N GLN A 599 22.56 10.22 2.21
CA GLN A 599 21.52 9.32 2.69
C GLN A 599 21.17 8.29 1.61
N LEU A 600 21.04 7.02 2.00
CA LEU A 600 20.68 5.92 1.10
C LEU A 600 19.44 5.18 1.60
N HIS A 601 18.59 4.77 0.67
CA HIS A 601 17.48 3.83 0.85
C HIS A 601 17.66 2.69 -0.15
N ALA A 602 17.82 1.45 0.32
CA ALA A 602 18.08 0.29 -0.53
C ALA A 602 17.13 -0.85 -0.17
N ASN A 603 16.48 -1.41 -1.18
CA ASN A 603 15.48 -2.46 -1.00
C ASN A 603 15.66 -3.58 -2.01
N TYR A 604 15.39 -4.80 -1.55
CA TYR A 604 15.29 -5.96 -2.41
C TYR A 604 14.15 -6.87 -1.94
N THR A 605 13.44 -7.45 -2.91
CA THR A 605 12.36 -8.40 -2.64
C THR A 605 12.48 -9.57 -3.60
N LEU A 606 12.58 -10.77 -3.04
CA LEU A 606 12.34 -12.03 -3.74
C LEU A 606 10.99 -12.54 -3.24
N ASN A 607 9.99 -12.67 -4.11
CA ASN A 607 8.68 -13.17 -3.70
C ASN A 607 8.07 -14.09 -4.74
N ARG A 608 7.91 -15.37 -4.39
CA ARG A 608 7.22 -16.35 -5.24
C ARG A 608 5.78 -16.51 -4.75
N VAL A 609 4.85 -15.94 -5.50
CA VAL A 609 3.41 -16.03 -5.26
C VAL A 609 2.82 -17.01 -6.28
N GLU A 610 2.21 -18.09 -5.81
CA GLU A 610 1.71 -19.16 -6.70
C GLU A 610 0.40 -19.76 -6.21
N THR A 611 -0.36 -20.27 -7.18
CA THR A 611 -1.58 -21.04 -6.92
C THR A 611 -1.19 -22.46 -6.51
N ILE A 612 -1.59 -22.88 -5.32
CA ILE A 612 -1.33 -24.24 -4.82
C ILE A 612 -2.58 -25.13 -4.80
N ARG A 613 -3.76 -24.52 -4.98
CA ARG A 613 -5.03 -25.23 -5.18
C ARG A 613 -5.93 -24.39 -6.08
N SER A 614 -6.57 -25.00 -7.07
CA SER A 614 -7.57 -24.36 -7.93
C SER A 614 -8.59 -25.38 -8.42
N GLY A 615 -9.73 -24.88 -8.92
CA GLY A 615 -10.68 -25.67 -9.70
C GLY A 615 -10.17 -26.03 -11.10
N ASP A 616 -9.13 -25.33 -11.57
CA ASP A 616 -8.42 -25.61 -12.82
C ASP A 616 -7.01 -26.16 -12.52
N SER A 617 -6.72 -27.38 -12.98
CA SER A 617 -5.43 -28.03 -12.76
C SER A 617 -4.28 -27.32 -13.45
N ASP A 618 -4.55 -26.61 -14.56
CA ASP A 618 -3.54 -25.91 -15.33
C ASP A 618 -3.05 -24.62 -14.63
N GLU A 619 -3.70 -24.21 -13.54
CA GLU A 619 -3.26 -23.08 -12.70
C GLU A 619 -2.32 -23.53 -11.57
N ILE A 620 -2.31 -24.80 -11.19
CA ILE A 620 -1.59 -25.27 -10.00
C ILE A 620 -0.07 -25.26 -10.24
N GLY A 621 0.67 -24.62 -9.34
CA GLY A 621 2.12 -24.44 -9.42
C GLY A 621 2.56 -23.21 -10.23
N ASN A 622 1.61 -22.52 -10.88
CA ASN A 622 1.87 -21.31 -11.64
C ASN A 622 1.85 -20.06 -10.77
N ARG A 623 2.62 -19.04 -11.19
CA ARG A 623 2.68 -17.75 -10.51
C ARG A 623 1.38 -16.97 -10.70
N ILE A 624 0.94 -16.29 -9.65
CA ILE A 624 -0.24 -15.43 -9.73
C ILE A 624 0.05 -14.24 -10.66
N PRO A 625 -0.88 -13.84 -11.55
CA PRO A 625 -0.73 -12.67 -12.41
C PRO A 625 -0.33 -11.41 -11.66
N LEU A 626 0.27 -10.46 -12.37
CA LEU A 626 0.77 -9.17 -11.85
C LEU A 626 1.89 -9.26 -10.81
N THR A 627 2.11 -10.37 -10.12
CA THR A 627 3.12 -10.45 -9.04
C THR A 627 4.53 -10.70 -9.58
N PRO A 628 5.53 -9.82 -9.43
CA PRO A 628 6.92 -10.04 -9.89
C PRO A 628 7.69 -10.93 -8.90
N LEU A 629 8.63 -11.73 -9.41
CA LEU A 629 9.48 -12.58 -8.56
C LEU A 629 10.57 -11.78 -7.86
N HIS A 630 11.13 -10.78 -8.56
CA HIS A 630 12.20 -9.93 -8.06
C HIS A 630 11.78 -8.47 -8.19
N MET A 631 12.01 -7.70 -7.13
CA MET A 631 11.98 -6.24 -7.16
C MET A 631 13.22 -5.72 -6.45
N ALA A 632 13.76 -4.61 -6.93
CA ALA A 632 14.85 -3.91 -6.26
C ALA A 632 14.68 -2.40 -6.43
N SER A 633 15.04 -1.63 -5.42
CA SER A 633 15.10 -0.18 -5.55
C SER A 633 16.24 0.39 -4.72
N LEU A 634 16.80 1.49 -5.22
CA LEU A 634 17.85 2.25 -4.55
C LEU A 634 17.52 3.73 -4.73
N TRP A 635 17.52 4.51 -3.67
CA TRP A 635 17.43 5.96 -3.69
C TRP A 635 18.60 6.55 -2.89
N ALA A 636 19.20 7.60 -3.42
CA ALA A 636 20.31 8.30 -2.81
C ALA A 636 20.04 9.81 -2.82
N ASN A 637 20.19 10.45 -1.67
CA ASN A 637 20.19 11.91 -1.54
C ASN A 637 21.59 12.36 -1.14
N TYR A 638 22.15 13.33 -1.88
CA TYR A 638 23.43 13.95 -1.55
C TYR A 638 23.26 15.45 -1.35
N SER A 639 23.50 15.91 -0.13
CA SER A 639 23.48 17.33 0.24
C SER A 639 24.89 17.92 0.17
N PHE A 640 25.04 18.95 -0.66
CA PHE A 640 26.32 19.61 -0.88
C PHE A 640 26.60 20.65 0.20
N SER A 641 27.90 20.87 0.48
CA SER A 641 28.41 21.89 1.38
C SER A 641 29.43 22.79 0.67
N GLY A 642 29.85 23.87 1.32
CA GLY A 642 30.83 24.81 0.76
C GLY A 642 30.23 25.65 -0.38
N PRO A 643 30.88 25.78 -1.56
CA PRO A 643 30.39 26.62 -2.66
C PRO A 643 28.99 26.26 -3.20
N LEU A 644 28.49 25.05 -2.89
CA LEU A 644 27.19 24.55 -3.30
C LEU A 644 26.26 24.29 -2.10
N GLU A 645 26.51 24.94 -0.96
CA GLU A 645 25.62 24.87 0.20
C GLU A 645 24.16 25.19 -0.19
N GLY A 646 23.23 24.40 0.35
CA GLY A 646 21.80 24.45 0.01
C GLY A 646 21.41 23.58 -1.21
N LEU A 647 22.36 23.07 -2.00
CA LEU A 647 22.06 22.13 -3.09
C LEU A 647 21.92 20.69 -2.56
N THR A 648 20.83 20.02 -2.90
CA THR A 648 20.67 18.57 -2.73
C THR A 648 20.35 17.93 -4.07
N VAL A 649 21.00 16.80 -4.38
CA VAL A 649 20.69 15.97 -5.54
C VAL A 649 20.19 14.61 -5.06
N GLY A 650 18.97 14.25 -5.47
CA GLY A 650 18.37 12.94 -5.29
C GLY A 650 18.43 12.12 -6.59
N SER A 651 18.70 10.83 -6.49
CA SER A 651 18.64 9.91 -7.63
C SER A 651 18.21 8.53 -7.16
N GLY A 652 17.30 7.89 -7.89
CA GLY A 652 16.87 6.54 -7.56
C GLY A 652 16.54 5.66 -8.75
N VAL A 653 16.79 4.37 -8.60
CA VAL A 653 16.55 3.35 -9.62
C VAL A 653 15.59 2.32 -9.07
N ARG A 654 14.64 1.88 -9.89
CA ARG A 654 13.62 0.89 -9.56
C ARG A 654 13.62 -0.21 -10.60
N TYR A 655 13.78 -1.46 -10.19
CA TYR A 655 13.70 -2.65 -11.02
C TYR A 655 12.48 -3.49 -10.63
N ILE A 656 11.66 -3.83 -11.62
CA ILE A 656 10.52 -4.74 -11.48
C ILE A 656 10.73 -5.92 -12.44
N GLY A 657 10.80 -7.12 -11.87
CA GLY A 657 10.97 -8.35 -12.65
C GLY A 657 9.73 -8.72 -13.48
N SER A 658 9.89 -9.68 -14.39
CA SER A 658 8.79 -10.11 -15.26
C SER A 658 7.59 -10.65 -14.49
N THR A 659 6.39 -10.34 -14.97
CA THR A 659 5.10 -10.83 -14.47
C THR A 659 4.39 -11.65 -15.54
N TYR A 660 3.31 -12.33 -15.15
CA TYR A 660 2.39 -12.99 -16.07
C TYR A 660 1.03 -12.29 -16.04
N GLY A 661 0.32 -12.34 -17.16
CA GLY A 661 -1.00 -11.75 -17.34
C GLY A 661 -2.17 -12.72 -17.16
N ASP A 662 -1.87 -14.00 -16.95
CA ASP A 662 -2.84 -15.08 -16.80
C ASP A 662 -2.38 -16.16 -15.81
N LYS A 663 -3.36 -16.91 -15.28
CA LYS A 663 -3.15 -17.90 -14.23
C LYS A 663 -2.46 -19.17 -14.71
N THR A 664 -2.46 -19.43 -16.02
CA THR A 664 -1.75 -20.54 -16.67
C THR A 664 -0.32 -20.19 -17.08
N ASN A 665 0.12 -18.94 -16.85
CA ASN A 665 1.46 -18.43 -17.17
C ASN A 665 1.83 -18.62 -18.65
N SER A 666 0.91 -18.27 -19.55
CA SER A 666 1.17 -18.37 -20.98
C SER A 666 2.32 -17.44 -21.38
N LYS A 667 3.17 -17.92 -22.30
CA LYS A 667 4.29 -17.13 -22.85
C LYS A 667 3.80 -15.83 -23.50
N ASP A 668 2.61 -15.89 -24.08
CA ASP A 668 1.94 -14.83 -24.81
C ASP A 668 1.45 -13.67 -23.92
N LEU A 669 1.29 -13.92 -22.63
CA LEU A 669 0.92 -12.93 -21.62
C LEU A 669 2.04 -12.72 -20.59
N LYS A 670 3.29 -13.03 -20.94
CA LYS A 670 4.45 -12.69 -20.11
C LYS A 670 4.84 -11.23 -20.33
N VAL A 671 4.80 -10.44 -19.27
CA VAL A 671 5.24 -9.04 -19.28
C VAL A 671 6.75 -8.99 -18.99
N PRO A 672 7.55 -8.33 -19.84
CA PRO A 672 8.99 -8.18 -19.61
C PRO A 672 9.31 -7.43 -18.32
N ALA A 673 10.49 -7.68 -17.75
CA ALA A 673 11.02 -6.85 -16.67
C ALA A 673 11.35 -5.44 -17.18
N TYR A 674 11.35 -4.47 -16.28
CA TYR A 674 11.70 -3.09 -16.61
C TYR A 674 12.47 -2.41 -15.46
N THR A 675 13.26 -1.40 -15.84
CA THR A 675 14.00 -0.55 -14.91
C THR A 675 13.66 0.90 -15.19
N LEU A 676 13.39 1.66 -14.14
CA LEU A 676 13.06 3.08 -14.18
C LEU A 676 14.09 3.86 -13.36
N TRP A 677 14.40 5.06 -13.82
CA TRP A 677 15.28 6.01 -13.13
C TRP A 677 14.46 7.24 -12.76
N ASP A 678 14.52 7.66 -11.51
CA ASP A 678 13.94 8.89 -10.99
C ASP A 678 15.06 9.81 -10.47
N ALA A 679 14.84 11.12 -10.48
CA ALA A 679 15.83 12.10 -10.02
C ALA A 679 15.15 13.32 -9.36
N MET A 680 15.90 14.00 -8.51
CA MET A 680 15.54 15.24 -7.84
C MET A 680 16.74 16.17 -7.79
N VAL A 681 16.50 17.47 -7.99
CA VAL A 681 17.45 18.53 -7.66
C VAL A 681 16.71 19.57 -6.84
N ARG A 682 17.20 19.86 -5.64
CA ARG A 682 16.67 20.88 -4.73
C ARG A 682 17.75 21.91 -4.44
N TYR A 683 17.37 23.17 -4.35
CA TYR A 683 18.23 24.25 -3.90
C TYR A 683 17.50 25.11 -2.87
N ASP A 684 18.00 25.09 -1.64
CA ASP A 684 17.55 25.95 -0.54
C ASP A 684 18.25 27.31 -0.68
N ILE A 685 17.53 28.29 -1.23
CA ILE A 685 18.03 29.64 -1.50
C ILE A 685 18.22 30.40 -0.18
N SER A 686 17.31 30.20 0.76
CA SER A 686 17.37 30.71 2.13
C SER A 686 16.64 29.74 3.06
N LYS A 687 16.47 30.10 4.33
CA LYS A 687 15.65 29.31 5.27
C LYS A 687 14.17 29.29 4.87
N GLU A 688 13.73 30.32 4.15
CA GLU A 688 12.36 30.51 3.72
C GLU A 688 12.14 30.01 2.28
N TRP A 689 13.08 30.26 1.36
CA TRP A 689 12.89 29.97 -0.06
C TRP A 689 13.60 28.69 -0.50
N GLN A 690 12.86 27.80 -1.15
CA GLN A 690 13.39 26.58 -1.75
C GLN A 690 12.84 26.41 -3.17
N VAL A 691 13.70 25.93 -4.08
CA VAL A 691 13.28 25.48 -5.41
C VAL A 691 13.65 24.01 -5.60
N GLN A 692 12.80 23.23 -6.25
CA GLN A 692 13.07 21.82 -6.48
C GLN A 692 12.50 21.37 -7.83
N VAL A 693 13.22 20.47 -8.51
CA VAL A 693 12.78 19.80 -9.72
C VAL A 693 12.82 18.30 -9.50
N ASN A 694 11.72 17.60 -9.78
CA ASN A 694 11.61 16.15 -9.76
C ASN A 694 11.39 15.61 -11.17
N ALA A 695 12.02 14.50 -11.49
CA ALA A 695 11.77 13.73 -12.70
C ALA A 695 11.54 12.25 -12.34
N SER A 696 10.39 11.69 -12.71
CA SER A 696 10.09 10.25 -12.60
C SER A 696 10.16 9.61 -13.99
N ASN A 697 10.72 8.40 -14.09
CA ASN A 697 11.03 7.75 -15.37
C ASN A 697 11.85 8.69 -16.30
N LEU A 698 12.98 9.20 -15.80
CA LEU A 698 13.88 10.15 -16.45
C LEU A 698 14.32 9.71 -17.86
N THR A 699 14.48 8.40 -18.08
CA THR A 699 14.85 7.80 -19.37
C THR A 699 13.70 7.72 -20.37
N ASP A 700 12.48 8.08 -19.95
CA ASP A 700 11.23 7.94 -20.71
C ASP A 700 11.04 6.53 -21.30
N THR A 701 11.32 5.52 -20.47
CA THR A 701 11.17 4.12 -20.86
C THR A 701 9.71 3.87 -21.21
N ASN A 702 9.44 3.30 -22.40
CA ASN A 702 8.11 2.81 -22.78
C ASN A 702 7.97 1.34 -22.38
N TYR A 703 7.05 1.05 -21.46
CA TYR A 703 6.89 -0.29 -20.88
C TYR A 703 5.44 -0.60 -20.53
N VAL A 704 5.12 -1.89 -20.47
CA VAL A 704 3.86 -2.42 -19.93
C VAL A 704 4.10 -2.71 -18.45
N SER A 705 3.34 -2.08 -17.55
CA SER A 705 3.50 -2.22 -16.10
C SER A 705 3.01 -3.57 -15.59
N GLY A 706 1.99 -4.13 -16.22
CA GLY A 706 1.36 -5.39 -15.87
C GLY A 706 0.21 -5.74 -16.82
N CYS A 707 -0.24 -7.00 -16.76
CA CYS A 707 -1.46 -7.44 -17.43
C CYS A 707 -2.29 -8.36 -16.51
N ASN A 708 -3.60 -8.40 -16.70
CA ASN A 708 -4.54 -9.29 -16.01
C ASN A 708 -5.85 -9.45 -16.84
N TYR A 709 -5.74 -10.00 -18.04
CA TYR A 709 -6.68 -9.86 -19.17
C TYR A 709 -6.41 -8.59 -20.01
N TRP A 710 -6.45 -7.41 -19.40
CA TRP A 710 -5.96 -6.18 -20.02
C TRP A 710 -4.47 -6.01 -19.78
N CYS A 711 -3.84 -5.12 -20.53
CA CYS A 711 -2.47 -4.67 -20.31
C CYS A 711 -2.47 -3.15 -20.10
N TYR A 712 -1.55 -2.69 -19.27
CA TYR A 712 -1.46 -1.30 -18.85
C TYR A 712 -0.08 -0.77 -19.17
N TYR A 713 -0.01 0.36 -19.87
CA TYR A 713 1.25 1.07 -20.02
C TYR A 713 1.61 1.75 -18.71
N GLY A 714 2.89 1.66 -18.36
CA GLY A 714 3.43 2.44 -17.26
C GLY A 714 3.49 3.92 -17.61
N GLU A 715 3.60 4.75 -16.57
CA GLU A 715 3.72 6.20 -16.75
C GLU A 715 5.02 6.54 -17.51
N GLY A 716 4.91 7.43 -18.50
CA GLY A 716 6.07 8.00 -19.18
C GLY A 716 6.88 8.91 -18.26
N ARG A 717 7.85 9.62 -18.84
CA ARG A 717 8.57 10.64 -18.09
C ARG A 717 7.63 11.73 -17.60
N THR A 718 7.70 12.03 -16.31
CA THR A 718 7.07 13.22 -15.72
C THR A 718 8.12 14.10 -15.07
N VAL A 719 8.02 15.41 -15.28
CA VAL A 719 8.90 16.42 -14.70
C VAL A 719 8.05 17.47 -13.99
N THR A 720 8.41 17.82 -12.77
CA THR A 720 7.74 18.85 -11.96
C THR A 720 8.78 19.81 -11.43
N ALA A 721 8.56 21.11 -11.58
CA ALA A 721 9.32 22.15 -10.91
C ALA A 721 8.43 22.81 -9.85
N LYS A 722 8.99 23.03 -8.66
CA LYS A 722 8.29 23.61 -7.52
C LYS A 722 9.09 24.72 -6.85
N ILE A 723 8.36 25.68 -6.29
CA ILE A 723 8.88 26.76 -5.46
C ILE A 723 8.12 26.71 -4.14
N ASN A 724 8.86 26.67 -3.05
CA ASN A 724 8.33 26.63 -1.70
C ASN A 724 8.77 27.87 -0.91
N TYR A 725 7.85 28.39 -0.11
CA TYR A 725 8.11 29.43 0.88
C TYR A 725 7.71 28.95 2.26
N HIS A 726 8.65 28.92 3.21
CA HIS A 726 8.48 28.51 4.59
C HIS A 726 8.61 29.69 5.57
N TRP A 727 7.95 29.63 6.71
CA TRP A 727 8.10 30.59 7.82
C TRP A 727 7.84 29.97 9.19
#